data_AF-A0A6I2KYJ1-F1
#
_entry.id   AF-A0A6I2KYJ1-F1
#
_cell.length_a   1.000
_cell.length_b   1.000
_cell.length_c   1.000
_cell.angle_alpha   90.00
_cell.angle_beta   90.00
_cell.angle_gamma   90.00
#
_symmetry.space_group_name_H-M   'P 1'
#
loop_
_entity.id
_entity.type
_entity.pdbx_description
1 polymer ?
#
loop_
_entity_poly.entity_id
_entity_poly.type
_entity_poly.pdbx_seq_one_letter_code
_entity_poly.pdbx_strand_id
1 'polypeptide(L)'
;MTHTTRLLAAGTLLLLMASASPVYADNFDDLRAKWLVALTGGSAADPTDADIATQIAVISANAQSYSTNLIRTSDRSALWSDQADFSKSATLSNNYGRLSTMALAYSTPGSTLYQDATLAADIVSALDWLNTSYYNTSTVYFDNWFHWQIAIPKTLNNIMTLMYGNLTAAQRANYIAAIDHFVPDPTKRKKANGDDFDLTETGANLIDKCMVVIVRGMLEKSPSKLITGRDALSGVLPYVTSGDGFYEDGSFVQHTTVAYTGGYGGSLLSAISKMIGLLGGSAWDFSDPAIANVYAWANNAFRPVIYDGAALDAVRGRNIAYESTGDHVAGRGMVAPMAQLALVAPASEAPALKAMVKGWIQRDTTFGSSYYQPTTTAGGTQTGLAITDLAALKSIANDSAVTAQDEATEARVFAGMDRVVQREPGHAFVLSLFSPRISAFEYGNGENIKGWWTGIGMTNLLNADQTQYLGNYWPTVDMTRLPGTTTDHTGSGTPVGFKSYLNTKAWVGGTVVNGRYAVAGMNYSMSGVTGSTLTGKKSWFMFGNRITALGAGITSSDNVAVETIVENRKLNSAGDNALTVDGSGKSVSAGWSESMADVKWAHLAGSVTGADIGYHFPVATTVQGLREARTGNWYAINNGSSSTGSTTAYTHTFLSLALNHGSNPSGAAYAYTLLPNLSALETSAYASAPTVRILENSSEAQAVNDTALQVTGANFWKNATKTVYDGTRHLITANRMASVAMQEADGELDVSVADPTQTNTDTIGVEIGRSATSVLSADSGVTVDQLSPSVKLTVAVSGAVGKSFSVRLGGVTTGVDVTPSLPAYQAPTTSVSSTSTLDAYIRGGTYASTAYGSNSYAVVAKASLRKALFQFSLSNVPDGATIKSAQVVLTPDTVSGTGITHRAFLLASNSWTESVTWNTQPAASSTTPLTTWTPAVGTAVSIDVTSAATAAISVDRKLSLLVDSLSDTYASYATREYTANTAYRPTLVVTYTPASSTTASVIDATASVKIAQSGLTLDRATQQSKGTVSFTNKTAASLNAPLVFRLDALSSGVTLANATGSQSGAPTLTLSQPTLAPGATITVATNFLNPNRVAISYVPKLFATQ
;
A
#
# COMPACT_ATOMS: atom_id res chain seq x y z
N MET A 1 -68.51 35.99 -29.85
CA MET A 1 -67.07 35.90 -30.20
C MET A 1 -66.33 37.08 -29.56
N THR A 2 -65.97 37.04 -28.28
CA THR A 2 -65.10 38.09 -27.68
C THR A 2 -64.48 37.77 -26.31
N HIS A 3 -64.70 36.60 -25.71
CA HIS A 3 -64.09 36.25 -24.41
C HIS A 3 -63.04 35.13 -24.46
N THR A 4 -63.06 34.25 -25.46
CA THR A 4 -62.13 33.11 -25.55
C THR A 4 -60.77 33.47 -26.18
N THR A 5 -60.69 34.57 -26.93
CA THR A 5 -59.46 34.99 -27.62
C THR A 5 -58.51 35.84 -26.74
N ARG A 6 -58.99 36.39 -25.62
CA ARG A 6 -58.15 37.17 -24.69
C ARG A 6 -57.41 36.32 -23.64
N LEU A 7 -57.92 35.13 -23.29
CA LEU A 7 -57.21 34.21 -22.38
C LEU A 7 -56.05 33.45 -23.07
N LEU A 8 -56.18 33.10 -24.36
CA LEU A 8 -55.06 32.49 -25.08
C LEU A 8 -53.92 33.49 -25.34
N ALA A 9 -54.21 34.77 -25.60
CA ALA A 9 -53.18 35.79 -25.79
C ALA A 9 -52.41 36.10 -24.49
N ALA A 10 -53.09 36.10 -23.33
CA ALA A 10 -52.45 36.30 -22.03
C ALA A 10 -51.63 35.06 -21.57
N GLY A 11 -52.10 33.84 -21.86
CA GLY A 11 -51.36 32.60 -21.57
C GLY A 11 -50.11 32.42 -22.44
N THR A 12 -50.14 32.86 -23.69
CA THR A 12 -48.98 32.78 -24.60
C THR A 12 -47.92 33.85 -24.27
N LEU A 13 -48.32 35.03 -23.78
CA LEU A 13 -47.39 36.08 -23.34
C LEU A 13 -46.73 35.74 -21.98
N LEU A 14 -47.43 35.04 -21.07
CA LEU A 14 -46.82 34.51 -19.84
C LEU A 14 -45.85 33.34 -20.10
N LEU A 15 -46.12 32.47 -21.09
CA LEU A 15 -45.18 31.41 -21.48
C LEU A 15 -43.92 31.94 -22.18
N LEU A 16 -44.02 33.05 -22.92
CA LEU A 16 -42.88 33.73 -23.55
C LEU A 16 -42.04 34.57 -22.56
N MET A 17 -42.60 34.99 -21.42
CA MET A 17 -41.84 35.65 -20.35
C MET A 17 -41.23 34.68 -19.32
N ALA A 18 -41.71 33.44 -19.25
CA ALA A 18 -41.14 32.39 -18.38
C ALA A 18 -39.93 31.66 -19.01
N SER A 19 -39.55 31.98 -20.25
CA SER A 19 -38.44 31.36 -20.99
C SER A 19 -37.40 32.38 -21.50
N ALA A 20 -37.49 33.64 -21.07
CA ALA A 20 -36.40 34.58 -21.22
C ALA A 20 -35.37 34.32 -20.11
N SER A 21 -34.28 33.62 -20.43
CA SER A 21 -33.09 33.64 -19.59
C SER A 21 -32.74 35.09 -19.29
N PRO A 22 -32.44 35.46 -18.03
CA PRO A 22 -32.02 36.83 -17.72
C PRO A 22 -30.87 37.21 -18.65
N VAL A 23 -31.01 38.33 -19.35
CA VAL A 23 -29.92 38.89 -20.16
C VAL A 23 -28.91 39.47 -19.18
N TYR A 24 -27.95 38.66 -18.74
CA TYR A 24 -26.81 39.12 -17.96
C TYR A 24 -25.96 40.07 -18.80
N ALA A 25 -25.31 41.05 -18.15
CA ALA A 25 -24.59 42.11 -18.85
C ALA A 25 -23.40 41.59 -19.68
N ASP A 26 -22.78 40.48 -19.25
CA ASP A 26 -21.75 39.75 -19.98
C ASP A 26 -21.61 38.30 -19.48
N ASN A 27 -20.74 37.52 -20.13
CA ASN A 27 -20.49 36.11 -19.80
C ASN A 27 -19.92 35.92 -18.37
N PHE A 28 -19.29 36.92 -17.75
CA PHE A 28 -18.78 36.80 -16.38
C PHE A 28 -19.90 36.94 -15.34
N ASP A 29 -20.89 37.80 -15.62
CA ASP A 29 -22.07 37.92 -14.78
C ASP A 29 -22.94 36.65 -14.80
N ASP A 30 -22.98 35.92 -15.93
CA ASP A 30 -23.59 34.57 -16.00
C ASP A 30 -22.85 33.56 -15.11
N LEU A 31 -21.52 33.47 -15.23
CA LEU A 31 -20.70 32.62 -14.36
C LEU A 31 -20.89 32.97 -12.87
N ARG A 32 -20.93 34.25 -12.54
CA ARG A 32 -21.14 34.72 -11.17
C ARG A 32 -22.53 34.34 -10.66
N ALA A 33 -23.56 34.42 -11.49
CA ALA A 33 -24.90 33.96 -11.15
C ALA A 33 -24.94 32.45 -10.92
N LYS A 34 -24.29 31.65 -11.78
CA LYS A 34 -24.13 30.19 -11.57
C LYS A 34 -23.43 29.88 -10.25
N TRP A 35 -22.33 30.58 -9.94
CA TRP A 35 -21.62 30.39 -8.67
C TRP A 35 -22.46 30.81 -7.46
N LEU A 36 -23.23 31.90 -7.56
CA LEU A 36 -24.16 32.31 -6.51
C LEU A 36 -25.23 31.23 -6.26
N VAL A 37 -25.79 30.63 -7.31
CA VAL A 37 -26.71 29.49 -7.20
C VAL A 37 -26.01 28.29 -6.56
N ALA A 38 -24.79 27.95 -6.99
CA ALA A 38 -24.00 26.86 -6.42
C ALA A 38 -23.82 27.00 -4.89
N LEU A 39 -23.64 28.23 -4.40
CA LEU A 39 -23.48 28.54 -2.98
C LEU A 39 -24.81 28.56 -2.21
N THR A 40 -25.87 29.15 -2.78
CA THR A 40 -27.11 29.46 -2.04
C THR A 40 -28.27 28.49 -2.28
N GLY A 41 -28.19 27.67 -3.33
CA GLY A 41 -29.33 26.88 -3.81
C GLY A 41 -30.21 27.60 -4.84
N GLY A 42 -30.15 28.94 -4.93
CA GLY A 42 -31.03 29.71 -5.81
C GLY A 42 -32.50 29.39 -5.55
N SER A 43 -33.26 29.04 -6.59
CA SER A 43 -34.66 28.61 -6.46
C SER A 43 -34.85 27.29 -5.72
N ALA A 44 -33.80 26.47 -5.58
CA ALA A 44 -33.86 25.24 -4.81
C ALA A 44 -33.80 25.49 -3.29
N ALA A 45 -33.49 26.71 -2.82
CA ALA A 45 -33.65 27.10 -1.43
C ALA A 45 -35.14 27.31 -1.09
N ASP A 46 -35.93 26.25 -1.24
CA ASP A 46 -37.37 26.24 -1.00
C ASP A 46 -37.67 25.85 0.46
N PRO A 47 -38.14 26.78 1.31
CA PRO A 47 -38.43 26.50 2.70
C PRO A 47 -39.69 25.63 2.91
N THR A 48 -40.42 25.27 1.85
CA THR A 48 -41.57 24.34 1.96
C THR A 48 -41.13 22.88 2.01
N ASP A 49 -39.92 22.58 1.57
CA ASP A 49 -39.29 21.27 1.75
C ASP A 49 -38.66 21.17 3.14
N ALA A 50 -39.08 20.17 3.94
CA ALA A 50 -38.68 20.05 5.34
C ALA A 50 -37.16 19.84 5.55
N ASP A 51 -36.48 19.14 4.64
CA ASP A 51 -35.02 18.94 4.76
C ASP A 51 -34.28 20.24 4.41
N ILE A 52 -34.76 20.96 3.39
CA ILE A 52 -34.18 22.25 2.97
C ILE A 52 -34.42 23.33 4.02
N ALA A 53 -35.64 23.41 4.57
CA ALA A 53 -35.99 24.31 5.67
C ALA A 53 -35.08 24.07 6.89
N THR A 54 -34.81 22.79 7.22
CA THR A 54 -33.88 22.40 8.27
C THR A 54 -32.48 22.93 7.99
N GLN A 55 -31.99 22.78 6.77
CA GLN A 55 -30.67 23.26 6.36
C GLN A 55 -30.56 24.80 6.42
N ILE A 56 -31.60 25.51 5.97
CA ILE A 56 -31.69 26.97 6.05
C ILE A 56 -31.71 27.45 7.52
N ALA A 57 -32.41 26.73 8.40
CA ALA A 57 -32.43 27.04 9.83
C ALA A 57 -31.03 26.90 10.46
N VAL A 58 -30.28 25.85 10.11
CA VAL A 58 -28.89 25.68 10.56
C VAL A 58 -27.99 26.80 10.05
N ILE A 59 -28.09 27.16 8.77
CA ILE A 59 -27.34 28.30 8.19
C ILE A 59 -27.63 29.58 8.97
N SER A 60 -28.91 29.84 9.23
CA SER A 60 -29.36 31.05 9.95
C SER A 60 -28.87 31.07 11.39
N ALA A 61 -28.98 29.96 12.12
CA ALA A 61 -28.55 29.86 13.51
C ALA A 61 -27.04 30.05 13.68
N ASN A 62 -26.24 29.45 12.80
CA ASN A 62 -24.78 29.59 12.84
C ASN A 62 -24.35 31.03 12.54
N ALA A 63 -24.92 31.65 11.50
CA ALA A 63 -24.67 33.05 11.18
C ALA A 63 -25.11 34.00 12.30
N GLN A 64 -26.27 33.75 12.91
CA GLN A 64 -26.77 34.53 14.04
C GLN A 64 -25.81 34.44 15.24
N SER A 65 -25.31 33.25 15.56
CA SER A 65 -24.33 33.06 16.64
C SER A 65 -23.07 33.87 16.42
N TYR A 66 -22.51 33.86 15.20
CA TYR A 66 -21.33 34.66 14.89
C TYR A 66 -21.62 36.16 14.86
N SER A 67 -22.76 36.59 14.31
CA SER A 67 -23.16 38.00 14.31
C SER A 67 -23.36 38.55 15.73
N THR A 68 -24.01 37.80 16.62
CA THR A 68 -24.23 38.19 18.02
C THR A 68 -22.91 38.41 18.76
N ASN A 69 -21.90 37.56 18.51
CA ASN A 69 -20.61 37.61 19.19
C ASN A 69 -19.54 38.48 18.48
N LEU A 70 -19.90 39.16 17.39
CA LEU A 70 -18.98 40.02 16.64
C LEU A 70 -18.63 41.29 17.45
N ILE A 71 -17.33 41.57 17.56
CA ILE A 71 -16.81 42.80 18.18
C ILE A 71 -16.93 43.96 17.17
N ARG A 72 -17.74 44.96 17.51
CA ARG A 72 -18.12 46.09 16.63
C ARG A 72 -17.41 47.42 16.95
N THR A 73 -16.58 47.46 17.99
CA THR A 73 -15.89 48.72 18.34
C THR A 73 -14.90 49.10 17.24
N SER A 74 -14.69 50.41 17.06
CA SER A 74 -13.78 50.93 16.02
C SER A 74 -12.31 50.66 16.32
N ASP A 75 -11.98 50.43 17.59
CA ASP A 75 -10.64 50.10 18.12
C ASP A 75 -10.41 48.59 18.28
N ARG A 76 -11.24 47.75 17.65
CA ARG A 76 -11.16 46.30 17.78
C ARG A 76 -9.77 45.77 17.38
N SER A 77 -9.24 44.85 18.18
CA SER A 77 -8.02 44.08 17.90
C SER A 77 -8.31 42.65 17.45
N ALA A 78 -9.58 42.23 17.47
CA ALA A 78 -10.09 40.97 16.96
C ALA A 78 -11.55 41.12 16.54
N LEU A 79 -12.06 40.21 15.70
CA LEU A 79 -13.49 40.14 15.36
C LEU A 79 -14.28 39.28 16.35
N TRP A 80 -13.67 38.23 16.90
CA TRP A 80 -14.23 37.38 17.94
C TRP A 80 -13.17 37.03 18.98
N SER A 81 -13.55 37.02 20.26
CA SER A 81 -12.63 36.79 21.38
C SER A 81 -11.99 35.40 21.37
N ASP A 82 -12.70 34.40 20.87
CA ASP A 82 -12.23 33.02 20.75
C ASP A 82 -11.40 32.77 19.47
N GLN A 83 -11.24 33.78 18.61
CA GLN A 83 -10.41 33.76 17.41
C GLN A 83 -9.55 35.04 17.33
N ALA A 84 -8.83 35.33 18.42
CA ALA A 84 -8.08 36.57 18.62
C ALA A 84 -6.55 36.43 18.49
N ASP A 85 -5.99 35.22 18.47
CA ASP A 85 -4.54 35.01 18.30
C ASP A 85 -4.14 35.03 16.82
N PHE A 86 -3.94 36.22 16.28
CA PHE A 86 -3.50 36.42 14.90
C PHE A 86 -2.02 36.11 14.65
N SER A 87 -1.27 35.57 15.64
CA SER A 87 0.04 34.97 15.36
C SER A 87 -0.07 33.60 14.67
N LYS A 88 -1.27 33.00 14.70
CA LYS A 88 -1.60 31.73 14.04
C LYS A 88 -2.34 31.99 12.75
N SER A 89 -1.85 31.42 11.65
CA SER A 89 -2.50 31.57 10.34
C SER A 89 -3.92 30.96 10.33
N ALA A 90 -4.16 29.92 11.14
CA ALA A 90 -5.46 29.27 11.29
C ALA A 90 -6.54 30.22 11.83
N THR A 91 -6.18 31.09 12.77
CA THR A 91 -7.08 32.11 13.33
C THR A 91 -7.59 33.02 12.22
N LEU A 92 -6.71 33.47 11.31
CA LEU A 92 -7.09 34.31 10.19
C LEU A 92 -8.06 33.59 9.25
N SER A 93 -7.78 32.35 8.86
CA SER A 93 -8.70 31.57 8.02
C SER A 93 -10.04 31.29 8.69
N ASN A 94 -10.06 31.05 10.02
CA ASN A 94 -11.29 30.82 10.77
C ASN A 94 -12.18 32.07 10.82
N ASN A 95 -11.59 33.26 10.95
CA ASN A 95 -12.31 34.53 10.88
C ASN A 95 -13.00 34.70 9.51
N TYR A 96 -12.30 34.43 8.39
CA TYR A 96 -12.91 34.41 7.06
C TYR A 96 -14.02 33.34 6.95
N GLY A 97 -13.84 32.16 7.53
CA GLY A 97 -14.85 31.11 7.55
C GLY A 97 -16.16 31.53 8.24
N ARG A 98 -16.08 32.25 9.36
CA ARG A 98 -17.25 32.83 10.05
C ARG A 98 -17.95 33.89 9.19
N LEU A 99 -17.18 34.78 8.56
CA LEU A 99 -17.72 35.78 7.63
C LEU A 99 -18.40 35.13 6.42
N SER A 100 -17.85 34.04 5.88
CA SER A 100 -18.49 33.26 4.81
C SER A 100 -19.80 32.63 5.26
N THR A 101 -19.88 32.15 6.50
CA THR A 101 -21.14 31.63 7.07
C THR A 101 -22.20 32.74 7.19
N MET A 102 -21.79 33.92 7.65
CA MET A 102 -22.67 35.10 7.73
C MET A 102 -23.14 35.56 6.34
N ALA A 103 -22.23 35.64 5.36
CA ALA A 103 -22.55 36.02 3.99
C ALA A 103 -23.46 35.00 3.29
N LEU A 104 -23.32 33.72 3.59
CA LEU A 104 -24.19 32.67 3.08
C LEU A 104 -25.62 32.86 3.60
N ALA A 105 -25.80 33.09 4.91
CA ALA A 105 -27.12 33.38 5.48
C ALA A 105 -27.75 34.65 4.90
N TYR A 106 -26.95 35.72 4.75
CA TYR A 106 -27.38 36.96 4.09
C TYR A 106 -27.94 36.71 2.68
N SER A 107 -27.34 35.78 1.93
CA SER A 107 -27.66 35.56 0.52
C SER A 107 -28.62 34.40 0.26
N THR A 108 -29.00 33.62 1.27
CA THR A 108 -29.84 32.42 1.11
C THR A 108 -31.32 32.74 1.33
N PRO A 109 -32.19 32.62 0.30
CA PRO A 109 -33.63 32.79 0.46
C PRO A 109 -34.19 31.89 1.58
N GLY A 110 -35.10 32.43 2.39
CA GLY A 110 -35.68 31.73 3.54
C GLY A 110 -34.85 31.82 4.83
N SER A 111 -33.60 32.28 4.78
CA SER A 111 -32.85 32.57 6.01
C SER A 111 -33.51 33.73 6.78
N THR A 112 -33.49 33.66 8.12
CA THR A 112 -33.94 34.78 8.96
C THR A 112 -33.05 36.01 8.87
N LEU A 113 -31.87 35.88 8.25
CA LEU A 113 -30.90 36.94 8.01
C LEU A 113 -30.83 37.36 6.54
N TYR A 114 -31.75 36.85 5.70
CA TYR A 114 -31.76 37.12 4.27
C TYR A 114 -31.88 38.62 4.00
N GLN A 115 -30.89 39.17 3.29
CA GLN A 115 -30.76 40.58 2.96
C GLN A 115 -30.76 41.55 4.17
N ASP A 116 -30.42 41.09 5.37
CA ASP A 116 -30.34 41.97 6.54
C ASP A 116 -29.23 43.04 6.37
N ALA A 117 -29.63 44.31 6.45
CA ALA A 117 -28.73 45.43 6.17
C ALA A 117 -27.64 45.61 7.25
N THR A 118 -27.94 45.26 8.50
CA THR A 118 -26.97 45.36 9.61
C THR A 118 -25.89 44.30 9.44
N LEU A 119 -26.29 43.06 9.16
CA LEU A 119 -25.39 41.96 8.89
C LEU A 119 -24.49 42.26 7.68
N ALA A 120 -25.05 42.83 6.60
CA ALA A 120 -24.27 43.23 5.44
C ALA A 120 -23.19 44.26 5.82
N ALA A 121 -23.54 45.29 6.58
CA ALA A 121 -22.59 46.32 7.03
C ALA A 121 -21.50 45.72 7.95
N ASP A 122 -21.88 44.81 8.85
CA ASP A 122 -20.96 44.12 9.75
C ASP A 122 -19.94 43.26 8.98
N ILE A 123 -20.40 42.50 7.98
CA ILE A 123 -19.53 41.68 7.11
C ILE A 123 -18.54 42.57 6.37
N VAL A 124 -19.03 43.64 5.71
CA VAL A 124 -18.17 44.55 4.94
C VAL A 124 -17.13 45.22 5.84
N SER A 125 -17.55 45.72 7.01
CA SER A 125 -16.63 46.33 7.99
C SER A 125 -15.56 45.35 8.46
N ALA A 126 -15.92 44.09 8.71
CA ALA A 126 -14.98 43.06 9.13
C ALA A 126 -13.99 42.66 8.03
N LEU A 127 -14.44 42.57 6.77
CA LEU A 127 -13.57 42.32 5.61
C LEU A 127 -12.55 43.45 5.41
N ASP A 128 -12.99 44.70 5.50
CA ASP A 128 -12.09 45.86 5.38
C ASP A 128 -11.02 45.86 6.48
N TRP A 129 -11.41 45.52 7.72
CA TRP A 129 -10.47 45.39 8.83
C TRP A 129 -9.46 44.27 8.60
N LEU A 130 -9.90 43.07 8.20
CA LEU A 130 -9.00 41.94 7.91
C LEU A 130 -8.08 42.21 6.73
N ASN A 131 -8.58 42.84 5.67
CA ASN A 131 -7.77 43.22 4.52
C ASN A 131 -6.71 44.24 4.92
N THR A 132 -7.11 45.32 5.60
CA THR A 132 -6.19 46.39 6.03
C THR A 132 -5.11 45.87 6.98
N SER A 133 -5.47 45.01 7.94
CA SER A 133 -4.58 44.61 9.02
C SER A 133 -3.77 43.33 8.75
N TYR A 134 -4.28 42.41 7.90
CA TYR A 134 -3.68 41.08 7.77
C TYR A 134 -3.56 40.58 6.34
N TYR A 135 -4.64 40.57 5.55
CA TYR A 135 -4.65 39.90 4.24
C TYR A 135 -4.65 40.91 3.09
N ASN A 136 -3.49 41.47 2.79
CA ASN A 136 -3.25 42.45 1.73
C ASN A 136 -1.91 42.24 1.02
N THR A 137 -1.63 43.04 0.00
CA THR A 137 -0.45 42.93 -0.87
C THR A 137 0.88 43.32 -0.22
N SER A 138 0.86 43.88 1.00
CA SER A 138 2.08 44.23 1.75
C SER A 138 2.44 43.20 2.83
N THR A 139 1.57 42.21 3.05
CA THR A 139 1.78 41.21 4.10
C THR A 139 2.72 40.09 3.65
N VAL A 140 3.78 39.88 4.44
CA VAL A 140 4.56 38.63 4.42
C VAL A 140 3.80 37.58 5.23
N TYR A 141 3.43 36.47 4.59
CA TYR A 141 2.69 35.43 5.29
C TYR A 141 3.56 34.71 6.34
N PHE A 142 2.92 34.18 7.37
CA PHE A 142 3.56 33.41 8.45
C PHE A 142 2.85 32.07 8.69
N ASP A 143 3.50 31.20 9.46
CA ASP A 143 2.94 29.92 9.92
C ASP A 143 2.61 28.99 8.73
N ASN A 144 1.34 28.61 8.51
CA ASN A 144 0.97 27.66 7.46
C ASN A 144 0.57 28.37 6.15
N TRP A 145 1.36 28.15 5.08
CA TRP A 145 1.12 28.68 3.73
C TRP A 145 -0.28 28.34 3.18
N PHE A 146 -0.85 27.19 3.57
CA PHE A 146 -2.16 26.72 3.09
C PHE A 146 -3.28 27.73 3.40
N HIS A 147 -3.26 28.35 4.57
CA HIS A 147 -4.29 29.33 4.92
C HIS A 147 -4.23 30.55 4.00
N TRP A 148 -3.03 31.02 3.68
CA TRP A 148 -2.81 32.22 2.87
C TRP A 148 -3.07 32.01 1.38
N GLN A 149 -2.72 30.84 0.85
CA GLN A 149 -2.76 30.57 -0.59
C GLN A 149 -3.94 29.70 -1.02
N ILE A 150 -4.70 29.11 -0.08
CA ILE A 150 -5.84 28.24 -0.40
C ILE A 150 -7.06 28.61 0.45
N ALA A 151 -6.99 28.46 1.78
CA ALA A 151 -8.19 28.54 2.62
C ALA A 151 -8.84 29.94 2.57
N ILE A 152 -8.05 31.00 2.77
CA ILE A 152 -8.54 32.39 2.74
C ILE A 152 -9.00 32.79 1.33
N PRO A 153 -8.21 32.62 0.26
CA PRO A 153 -8.66 32.91 -1.11
C PRO A 153 -9.97 32.27 -1.52
N LYS A 154 -10.15 30.95 -1.27
CA LYS A 154 -11.40 30.23 -1.59
C LYS A 154 -12.58 30.87 -0.88
N THR A 155 -12.40 31.15 0.41
CA THR A 155 -13.44 31.69 1.27
C THR A 155 -13.78 33.14 0.89
N LEU A 156 -12.77 33.97 0.64
CA LEU A 156 -12.94 35.37 0.24
C LEU A 156 -13.59 35.50 -1.14
N ASN A 157 -13.26 34.64 -2.10
CA ASN A 157 -13.96 34.55 -3.39
C ASN A 157 -15.46 34.25 -3.20
N ASN A 158 -15.81 33.33 -2.31
CA ASN A 158 -17.21 33.03 -2.01
C ASN A 158 -17.92 34.23 -1.36
N ILE A 159 -17.30 34.87 -0.36
CA ILE A 159 -17.84 36.07 0.28
C ILE A 159 -18.06 37.19 -0.75
N MET A 160 -17.10 37.44 -1.63
CA MET A 160 -17.24 38.44 -2.70
C MET A 160 -18.38 38.12 -3.68
N THR A 161 -18.64 36.84 -3.95
CA THR A 161 -19.77 36.43 -4.80
C THR A 161 -21.10 36.68 -4.10
N LEU A 162 -21.21 36.27 -2.83
CA LEU A 162 -22.40 36.41 -2.00
C LEU A 162 -22.76 37.88 -1.76
N MET A 163 -21.74 38.70 -1.44
CA MET A 163 -21.89 40.12 -1.10
C MET A 163 -21.66 41.05 -2.30
N TYR A 164 -21.65 40.55 -3.54
CA TYR A 164 -21.16 41.30 -4.71
C TYR A 164 -21.79 42.69 -4.86
N GLY A 165 -23.10 42.79 -4.62
CA GLY A 165 -23.87 44.04 -4.69
C GLY A 165 -23.66 45.01 -3.52
N ASN A 166 -23.17 44.52 -2.37
CA ASN A 166 -22.88 45.33 -1.19
C ASN A 166 -21.44 45.86 -1.17
N LEU A 167 -20.56 45.28 -1.99
CA LEU A 167 -19.16 45.70 -2.10
C LEU A 167 -19.02 46.83 -3.12
N THR A 168 -18.21 47.82 -2.81
CA THR A 168 -17.78 48.83 -3.78
C THR A 168 -16.77 48.25 -4.77
N ALA A 169 -16.58 48.91 -5.91
CA ALA A 169 -15.55 48.52 -6.88
C ALA A 169 -14.14 48.54 -6.28
N ALA A 170 -13.85 49.50 -5.39
CA ALA A 170 -12.56 49.61 -4.70
C ALA A 170 -12.32 48.44 -3.72
N GLN A 171 -13.34 48.07 -2.92
CA GLN A 171 -13.23 46.91 -2.02
C GLN A 171 -12.99 45.62 -2.80
N ARG A 172 -13.76 45.37 -3.87
CA ARG A 172 -13.52 44.20 -4.74
C ARG A 172 -12.10 44.20 -5.30
N ALA A 173 -11.62 45.33 -5.82
CA ALA A 173 -10.27 45.44 -6.35
C ALA A 173 -9.18 45.14 -5.30
N ASN A 174 -9.33 45.66 -4.07
CA ASN A 174 -8.38 45.41 -2.98
C ASN A 174 -8.31 43.94 -2.58
N TYR A 175 -9.47 43.28 -2.47
CA TYR A 175 -9.55 41.87 -2.10
C TYR A 175 -9.02 40.96 -3.21
N ILE A 176 -9.35 41.26 -4.47
CA ILE A 176 -8.81 40.58 -5.65
C ILE A 176 -7.28 40.72 -5.71
N ALA A 177 -6.75 41.92 -5.48
CA ALA A 177 -5.32 42.16 -5.47
C ALA A 177 -4.60 41.38 -4.36
N ALA A 178 -5.21 41.26 -3.18
CA ALA A 178 -4.67 40.44 -2.10
C ALA A 178 -4.62 38.94 -2.50
N ILE A 179 -5.69 38.41 -3.11
CA ILE A 179 -5.70 37.02 -3.59
C ILE A 179 -4.63 36.82 -4.68
N ASP A 180 -4.52 37.74 -5.65
CA ASP A 180 -3.55 37.62 -6.74
C ASP A 180 -2.09 37.73 -6.24
N HIS A 181 -1.85 38.50 -5.19
CA HIS A 181 -0.54 38.55 -4.53
C HIS A 181 -0.10 37.18 -3.98
N PHE A 182 -1.00 36.47 -3.30
CA PHE A 182 -0.69 35.16 -2.72
C PHE A 182 -0.84 34.00 -3.73
N VAL A 183 -1.69 34.13 -4.74
CA VAL A 183 -2.00 33.09 -5.73
C VAL A 183 -2.07 33.65 -7.16
N PRO A 184 -0.94 34.15 -7.71
CA PRO A 184 -0.91 34.69 -9.06
C PRO A 184 -1.02 33.59 -10.14
N ASP A 185 -0.45 32.43 -9.84
CA ASP A 185 -0.36 31.23 -10.69
C ASP A 185 -0.76 30.01 -9.83
N PRO A 186 -1.77 29.22 -10.24
CA PRO A 186 -2.23 28.09 -9.46
C PRO A 186 -1.23 26.92 -9.41
N THR A 187 -0.28 26.86 -10.35
CA THR A 187 0.72 25.79 -10.44
C THR A 187 1.90 25.99 -9.49
N LYS A 188 2.01 27.16 -8.85
CA LYS A 188 3.16 27.55 -8.02
C LYS A 188 2.77 27.70 -6.55
N ARG A 189 3.72 27.35 -5.68
CA ARG A 189 3.68 27.71 -4.25
C ARG A 189 4.55 28.92 -4.01
N LYS A 190 4.00 29.93 -3.33
CA LYS A 190 4.78 31.08 -2.87
C LYS A 190 5.48 30.78 -1.55
N LYS A 191 6.72 31.23 -1.43
CA LYS A 191 7.47 31.39 -0.18
C LYS A 191 7.03 32.66 0.52
N ALA A 192 7.33 32.77 1.82
CA ALA A 192 6.97 33.94 2.61
C ALA A 192 7.55 35.24 2.03
N ASN A 193 8.74 35.18 1.42
CA ASN A 193 9.39 36.31 0.77
C ASN A 193 8.82 36.66 -0.62
N GLY A 194 7.78 35.97 -1.09
CA GLY A 194 7.13 36.22 -2.39
C GLY A 194 7.71 35.45 -3.57
N ASP A 195 8.86 34.80 -3.40
CA ASP A 195 9.46 33.94 -4.43
C ASP A 195 8.68 32.64 -4.61
N ASP A 196 8.84 32.00 -5.76
CA ASP A 196 8.31 30.65 -5.96
C ASP A 196 9.19 29.60 -5.24
N PHE A 197 8.55 28.55 -4.74
CA PHE A 197 9.23 27.29 -4.49
C PHE A 197 9.60 26.63 -5.82
N ASP A 198 10.73 25.91 -5.83
CA ASP A 198 11.11 25.03 -6.94
C ASP A 198 10.30 23.73 -6.86
N LEU A 199 8.99 23.88 -7.04
CA LEU A 199 7.94 22.88 -6.87
C LEU A 199 6.80 23.26 -7.82
N THR A 200 6.24 22.27 -8.51
CA THR A 200 4.95 22.41 -9.19
C THR A 200 3.89 21.76 -8.32
N GLU A 201 2.80 22.49 -8.05
CA GLU A 201 1.68 21.96 -7.26
C GLU A 201 1.02 20.79 -7.97
N THR A 202 0.60 19.78 -7.21
CA THR A 202 -0.08 18.58 -7.72
C THR A 202 -1.30 18.27 -6.85
N GLY A 203 -2.13 17.33 -7.31
CA GLY A 203 -3.25 16.78 -6.55
C GLY A 203 -4.20 17.83 -5.98
N ALA A 204 -4.62 17.66 -4.74
CA ALA A 204 -5.60 18.54 -4.09
C ALA A 204 -5.14 20.01 -3.99
N ASN A 205 -3.85 20.28 -3.79
CA ASN A 205 -3.34 21.65 -3.69
C ASN A 205 -3.47 22.41 -5.02
N LEU A 206 -3.10 21.77 -6.13
CA LEU A 206 -3.24 22.36 -7.46
C LEU A 206 -4.71 22.70 -7.75
N ILE A 207 -5.60 21.77 -7.46
CA ILE A 207 -7.03 21.89 -7.77
C ILE A 207 -7.70 22.99 -6.96
N ASP A 208 -7.38 23.07 -5.67
CA ASP A 208 -7.86 24.14 -4.82
C ASP A 208 -7.39 25.51 -5.32
N LYS A 209 -6.14 25.62 -5.77
CA LYS A 209 -5.62 26.85 -6.39
C LYS A 209 -6.25 27.14 -7.74
N CYS A 210 -6.53 26.13 -8.57
CA CYS A 210 -7.26 26.30 -9.82
C CYS A 210 -8.64 26.92 -9.54
N MET A 211 -9.38 26.39 -8.56
CA MET A 211 -10.66 26.95 -8.14
C MET A 211 -10.53 28.41 -7.67
N VAL A 212 -9.50 28.72 -6.87
CA VAL A 212 -9.21 30.11 -6.43
C VAL A 212 -9.07 31.03 -7.64
N VAL A 213 -8.23 30.64 -8.60
CA VAL A 213 -7.89 31.47 -9.76
C VAL A 213 -9.06 31.59 -10.72
N ILE A 214 -9.86 30.53 -10.90
CA ILE A 214 -11.08 30.54 -11.73
C ILE A 214 -12.12 31.50 -11.13
N VAL A 215 -12.49 31.33 -9.86
CA VAL A 215 -13.52 32.16 -9.24
C VAL A 215 -13.05 33.62 -9.11
N ARG A 216 -11.76 33.86 -8.84
CA ARG A 216 -11.20 35.22 -8.88
C ARG A 216 -11.26 35.81 -10.29
N GLY A 217 -10.86 35.04 -11.31
CA GLY A 217 -10.91 35.41 -12.72
C GLY A 217 -12.31 35.84 -13.17
N MET A 218 -13.33 35.12 -12.70
CA MET A 218 -14.73 35.48 -12.87
C MET A 218 -15.08 36.83 -12.22
N LEU A 219 -14.69 37.02 -10.95
CA LEU A 219 -15.03 38.23 -10.18
C LEU A 219 -14.29 39.50 -10.66
N GLU A 220 -13.07 39.34 -11.17
CA GLU A 220 -12.26 40.41 -11.75
C GLU A 220 -12.53 40.64 -13.25
N LYS A 221 -13.40 39.81 -13.86
CA LYS A 221 -13.73 39.79 -15.29
C LYS A 221 -12.49 39.61 -16.19
N SER A 222 -11.61 38.67 -15.83
CA SER A 222 -10.37 38.35 -16.55
C SER A 222 -10.46 37.01 -17.31
N PRO A 223 -10.51 37.03 -18.67
CA PRO A 223 -10.45 35.81 -19.47
C PRO A 223 -9.14 35.05 -19.29
N SER A 224 -8.01 35.76 -19.17
CA SER A 224 -6.70 35.13 -19.06
C SER A 224 -6.58 34.31 -17.77
N LYS A 225 -7.11 34.81 -16.66
CA LYS A 225 -7.06 34.11 -15.37
C LYS A 225 -8.03 32.92 -15.33
N LEU A 226 -9.21 33.02 -15.96
CA LEU A 226 -10.07 31.85 -16.17
C LEU A 226 -9.36 30.74 -16.95
N ILE A 227 -8.69 31.10 -18.06
CA ILE A 227 -7.92 30.15 -18.88
C ILE A 227 -6.75 29.55 -18.07
N THR A 228 -5.96 30.37 -17.37
CA THR A 228 -4.86 29.89 -16.52
C THR A 228 -5.35 28.90 -15.47
N GLY A 229 -6.45 29.20 -14.78
CA GLY A 229 -7.01 28.30 -13.78
C GLY A 229 -7.58 27.02 -14.36
N ARG A 230 -8.28 27.09 -15.50
CA ARG A 230 -8.85 25.94 -16.20
C ARG A 230 -7.75 25.02 -16.75
N ASP A 231 -6.79 25.56 -17.49
CA ASP A 231 -5.77 24.77 -18.20
C ASP A 231 -4.75 24.14 -17.23
N ALA A 232 -4.58 24.71 -16.03
CA ALA A 232 -3.79 24.09 -14.97
C ALA A 232 -4.39 22.76 -14.48
N LEU A 233 -5.70 22.52 -14.67
CA LEU A 233 -6.34 21.25 -14.30
C LEU A 233 -5.86 20.07 -15.14
N SER A 234 -5.33 20.31 -16.35
CA SER A 234 -4.73 19.26 -17.18
C SER A 234 -3.59 18.51 -16.47
N GLY A 235 -3.00 19.08 -15.41
CA GLY A 235 -2.00 18.41 -14.59
C GLY A 235 -2.52 17.30 -13.66
N VAL A 236 -3.83 17.18 -13.44
CA VAL A 236 -4.45 16.21 -12.49
C VAL A 236 -5.48 15.30 -13.13
N LEU A 237 -5.86 15.54 -14.38
CA LEU A 237 -6.84 14.73 -15.13
C LEU A 237 -6.26 13.40 -15.68
N PRO A 238 -5.00 13.31 -16.11
CA PRO A 238 -4.44 12.05 -16.60
C PRO A 238 -4.23 11.03 -15.49
N TYR A 239 -4.29 9.74 -15.86
CA TYR A 239 -3.86 8.66 -14.97
C TYR A 239 -2.34 8.69 -14.76
N VAL A 240 -1.90 8.29 -13.57
CA VAL A 240 -0.50 8.13 -13.19
C VAL A 240 -0.16 6.65 -12.97
N THR A 241 1.14 6.34 -13.04
CA THR A 241 1.68 5.00 -12.73
C THR A 241 2.53 4.98 -11.46
N SER A 242 2.77 6.15 -10.86
CA SER A 242 3.47 6.33 -9.58
C SER A 242 3.16 7.71 -9.00
N GLY A 243 3.32 7.87 -7.69
CA GLY A 243 3.08 9.14 -7.01
C GLY A 243 1.60 9.54 -6.92
N ASP A 244 1.36 10.85 -6.80
CA ASP A 244 0.03 11.43 -6.56
C ASP A 244 -0.86 11.40 -7.81
N GLY A 245 -2.11 10.97 -7.64
CA GLY A 245 -3.11 10.98 -8.72
C GLY A 245 -3.95 9.70 -8.77
N PHE A 246 -4.84 9.64 -9.77
CA PHE A 246 -5.62 8.44 -10.07
C PHE A 246 -4.80 7.48 -10.93
N TYR A 247 -4.96 6.19 -10.66
CA TYR A 247 -4.37 5.10 -11.44
C TYR A 247 -5.47 4.41 -12.25
N GLU A 248 -5.10 3.73 -13.33
CA GLU A 248 -6.06 3.00 -14.18
C GLU A 248 -6.80 1.89 -13.42
N ASP A 249 -6.19 1.30 -12.39
CA ASP A 249 -6.82 0.29 -11.53
C ASP A 249 -7.86 0.87 -10.56
N GLY A 250 -8.04 2.19 -10.55
CA GLY A 250 -8.95 2.93 -9.65
C GLY A 250 -8.31 3.39 -8.34
N SER A 251 -7.01 3.11 -8.13
CA SER A 251 -6.27 3.64 -6.98
C SER A 251 -6.22 5.16 -7.03
N PHE A 252 -6.23 5.80 -5.85
CA PHE A 252 -5.87 7.20 -5.72
C PHE A 252 -4.86 7.35 -4.59
N VAL A 253 -3.71 7.92 -4.94
CA VAL A 253 -2.61 8.18 -3.99
C VAL A 253 -2.44 9.70 -3.83
N GLN A 254 -2.17 10.12 -2.61
CA GLN A 254 -1.77 11.49 -2.28
C GLN A 254 -0.63 11.46 -1.27
N HIS A 255 0.18 12.52 -1.23
CA HIS A 255 1.38 12.60 -0.38
C HIS A 255 2.35 11.45 -0.67
N THR A 256 2.46 11.11 -1.95
CA THR A 256 3.35 10.14 -2.59
C THR A 256 3.07 8.68 -2.24
N THR A 257 2.56 8.39 -1.04
CA THR A 257 2.58 7.05 -0.44
C THR A 257 1.34 6.69 0.37
N VAL A 258 0.24 7.45 0.28
CA VAL A 258 -0.96 7.24 1.10
C VAL A 258 -2.17 6.95 0.20
N ALA A 259 -2.86 5.84 0.44
CA ALA A 259 -4.15 5.52 -0.17
C ALA A 259 -5.22 6.51 0.32
N TYR A 260 -5.77 7.32 -0.60
CA TYR A 260 -6.49 8.54 -0.20
C TYR A 260 -7.80 8.82 -0.97
N THR A 261 -8.36 7.82 -1.66
CA THR A 261 -9.60 7.99 -2.44
C THR A 261 -10.72 8.63 -1.62
N GLY A 262 -10.93 8.18 -0.38
CA GLY A 262 -11.98 8.67 0.52
C GLY A 262 -11.61 9.92 1.34
N GLY A 263 -10.47 10.55 1.06
CA GLY A 263 -10.08 11.83 1.66
C GLY A 263 -9.76 12.88 0.59
N TYR A 264 -8.49 13.08 0.25
CA TYR A 264 -8.11 14.03 -0.82
C TYR A 264 -8.73 13.70 -2.18
N GLY A 265 -8.96 12.42 -2.51
CA GLY A 265 -9.69 12.04 -3.72
C GLY A 265 -11.13 12.59 -3.72
N GLY A 266 -11.85 12.47 -2.60
CA GLY A 266 -13.18 13.05 -2.42
C GLY A 266 -13.18 14.58 -2.51
N SER A 267 -12.19 15.25 -1.91
CA SER A 267 -12.01 16.71 -2.03
C SER A 267 -11.80 17.14 -3.49
N LEU A 268 -10.97 16.39 -4.22
CA LEU A 268 -10.72 16.60 -5.65
C LEU A 268 -12.01 16.44 -6.46
N LEU A 269 -12.76 15.36 -6.23
CA LEU A 269 -14.03 15.11 -6.91
C LEU A 269 -15.02 16.26 -6.70
N SER A 270 -15.13 16.75 -5.46
CA SER A 270 -15.99 17.88 -5.12
C SER A 270 -15.59 19.16 -5.88
N ALA A 271 -14.29 19.48 -5.91
CA ALA A 271 -13.80 20.66 -6.60
C ALA A 271 -14.01 20.58 -8.11
N ILE A 272 -13.66 19.45 -8.74
CA ILE A 272 -13.84 19.27 -10.19
C ILE A 272 -15.32 19.31 -10.59
N SER A 273 -16.20 18.66 -9.84
CA SER A 273 -17.64 18.69 -10.06
C SER A 273 -18.18 20.14 -10.08
N LYS A 274 -17.75 20.96 -9.11
CA LYS A 274 -18.09 22.39 -9.05
C LYS A 274 -17.55 23.19 -10.23
N MET A 275 -16.33 22.91 -10.70
CA MET A 275 -15.75 23.60 -11.86
C MET A 275 -16.45 23.22 -13.17
N ILE A 276 -16.83 21.95 -13.34
CA ILE A 276 -17.66 21.49 -14.47
C ILE A 276 -19.00 22.20 -14.44
N GLY A 277 -19.68 22.27 -13.29
CA GLY A 277 -20.94 22.99 -13.16
C GLY A 277 -20.83 24.50 -13.42
N LEU A 278 -19.71 25.12 -13.07
CA LEU A 278 -19.46 26.54 -13.30
C LEU A 278 -19.15 26.86 -14.76
N LEU A 279 -18.15 26.17 -15.35
CA LEU A 279 -17.61 26.49 -16.67
C LEU A 279 -18.38 25.82 -17.82
N GLY A 280 -19.11 24.74 -17.55
CA GLY A 280 -19.87 23.98 -18.53
C GLY A 280 -20.84 24.85 -19.34
N GLY A 281 -20.77 24.71 -20.66
CA GLY A 281 -21.58 25.48 -21.62
C GLY A 281 -21.22 26.97 -21.74
N SER A 282 -20.16 27.43 -21.08
CA SER A 282 -19.68 28.82 -21.19
C SER A 282 -18.62 28.98 -22.30
N ALA A 283 -18.19 30.20 -22.56
CA ALA A 283 -17.05 30.49 -23.46
C ALA A 283 -15.71 29.94 -22.95
N TRP A 284 -15.64 29.49 -21.69
CA TRP A 284 -14.45 28.92 -21.05
C TRP A 284 -14.67 27.48 -20.61
N ASP A 285 -15.54 26.74 -21.30
CA ASP A 285 -15.71 25.31 -21.09
C ASP A 285 -14.38 24.55 -21.26
N PHE A 286 -14.34 23.32 -20.74
CA PHE A 286 -13.19 22.43 -20.79
C PHE A 286 -12.92 21.98 -22.22
N SER A 287 -11.68 22.16 -22.67
CA SER A 287 -11.19 21.66 -23.97
C SER A 287 -10.32 20.42 -23.86
N ASP A 288 -9.86 20.08 -22.65
CA ASP A 288 -9.03 18.89 -22.41
C ASP A 288 -9.89 17.62 -22.43
N PRO A 289 -9.66 16.67 -23.35
CA PRO A 289 -10.43 15.42 -23.40
C PRO A 289 -10.26 14.57 -22.13
N ALA A 290 -9.19 14.74 -21.35
CA ALA A 290 -8.98 14.02 -20.10
C ALA A 290 -10.03 14.35 -19.03
N ILE A 291 -10.84 15.41 -19.20
CA ILE A 291 -11.98 15.68 -18.32
C ILE A 291 -12.99 14.52 -18.30
N ALA A 292 -13.02 13.70 -19.35
CA ALA A 292 -13.85 12.50 -19.42
C ALA A 292 -13.46 11.45 -18.36
N ASN A 293 -12.20 11.46 -17.88
CA ASN A 293 -11.74 10.54 -16.84
C ASN A 293 -12.51 10.71 -15.54
N VAL A 294 -13.05 11.90 -15.26
CA VAL A 294 -13.84 12.18 -14.04
C VAL A 294 -15.06 11.27 -13.94
N TYR A 295 -15.73 11.00 -15.07
CA TYR A 295 -16.87 10.09 -15.12
C TYR A 295 -16.43 8.63 -14.93
N ALA A 296 -15.29 8.25 -15.51
CA ALA A 296 -14.71 6.92 -15.30
C ALA A 296 -14.28 6.69 -13.84
N TRP A 297 -13.73 7.72 -13.17
CA TRP A 297 -13.34 7.64 -11.75
C TRP A 297 -14.53 7.37 -10.83
N ALA A 298 -15.71 7.91 -11.14
CA ALA A 298 -16.91 7.62 -10.36
C ALA A 298 -17.17 6.10 -10.28
N ASN A 299 -17.00 5.38 -11.39
CA ASN A 299 -17.22 3.93 -11.47
C ASN A 299 -16.02 3.09 -10.98
N ASN A 300 -14.80 3.53 -11.27
CA ASN A 300 -13.59 2.72 -11.07
C ASN A 300 -12.85 3.03 -9.77
N ALA A 301 -12.89 4.28 -9.30
CA ALA A 301 -12.20 4.71 -8.09
C ALA A 301 -13.15 4.89 -6.90
N PHE A 302 -14.29 5.59 -7.08
CA PHE A 302 -15.17 5.96 -5.97
C PHE A 302 -16.19 4.88 -5.63
N ARG A 303 -16.93 4.35 -6.61
CA ARG A 303 -17.95 3.32 -6.38
C ARG A 303 -17.44 2.14 -5.55
N PRO A 304 -16.28 1.53 -5.86
CA PRO A 304 -15.83 0.35 -5.11
C PRO A 304 -15.46 0.64 -3.66
N VAL A 305 -15.14 1.90 -3.32
CA VAL A 305 -14.77 2.34 -1.97
C VAL A 305 -15.90 3.03 -1.21
N ILE A 306 -17.13 2.93 -1.71
CA ILE A 306 -18.36 3.29 -1.00
C ILE A 306 -19.24 2.06 -0.87
N TYR A 307 -19.59 1.69 0.36
CA TYR A 307 -20.49 0.56 0.66
C TYR A 307 -21.61 1.03 1.58
N ASP A 308 -22.86 0.91 1.13
CA ASP A 308 -24.06 1.39 1.82
C ASP A 308 -23.96 2.84 2.34
N GLY A 309 -23.29 3.69 1.55
CA GLY A 309 -23.06 5.10 1.88
C GLY A 309 -21.79 5.37 2.70
N ALA A 310 -21.14 4.36 3.27
CA ALA A 310 -19.87 4.51 4.00
C ALA A 310 -18.67 4.61 3.05
N ALA A 311 -17.83 5.64 3.22
CA ALA A 311 -16.50 5.67 2.63
C ALA A 311 -15.57 4.73 3.41
N LEU A 312 -14.91 3.78 2.73
CA LEU A 312 -14.04 2.82 3.40
C LEU A 312 -12.88 3.53 4.13
N ASP A 313 -12.75 3.31 5.44
CA ASP A 313 -11.70 3.94 6.27
C ASP A 313 -10.27 3.66 5.78
N ALA A 314 -10.05 2.50 5.14
CA ALA A 314 -8.77 2.11 4.56
C ALA A 314 -8.24 3.09 3.49
N VAL A 315 -9.09 3.95 2.91
CA VAL A 315 -8.72 4.94 1.89
C VAL A 315 -8.92 6.39 2.33
N ARG A 316 -9.06 6.64 3.65
CA ARG A 316 -9.24 8.00 4.20
C ARG A 316 -7.99 8.60 4.84
N GLY A 317 -6.88 7.86 4.87
CA GLY A 317 -5.62 8.32 5.46
C GLY A 317 -5.80 8.77 6.92
N ARG A 318 -5.22 9.92 7.28
CA ARG A 318 -5.35 10.47 8.64
C ARG A 318 -6.76 10.97 9.00
N ASN A 319 -7.68 11.10 8.02
CA ASN A 319 -9.04 11.59 8.27
C ASN A 319 -9.89 10.61 9.09
N ILE A 320 -9.45 9.37 9.31
CA ILE A 320 -10.08 8.46 10.29
C ILE A 320 -10.09 9.06 11.71
N ALA A 321 -9.20 10.01 11.99
CA ALA A 321 -9.10 10.71 13.27
C ALA A 321 -9.97 11.98 13.36
N TYR A 322 -10.87 12.23 12.40
CA TYR A 322 -11.72 13.42 12.39
C TYR A 322 -13.09 13.12 13.03
N GLU A 323 -13.36 13.71 14.19
CA GLU A 323 -14.61 13.54 14.95
C GLU A 323 -15.86 13.90 14.13
N SER A 324 -15.78 14.94 13.32
CA SER A 324 -16.91 15.45 12.53
C SER A 324 -17.15 14.74 11.21
N THR A 325 -16.23 13.85 10.81
CA THR A 325 -16.22 13.25 9.47
C THR A 325 -15.98 11.75 9.59
N GLY A 326 -16.96 11.02 10.12
CA GLY A 326 -17.00 9.56 10.07
C GLY A 326 -17.09 9.03 8.63
N ASP A 327 -16.99 7.70 8.47
CA ASP A 327 -17.07 7.01 7.17
C ASP A 327 -18.34 7.36 6.36
N HIS A 328 -19.53 7.37 6.96
CA HIS A 328 -20.77 7.75 6.28
C HIS A 328 -20.85 9.25 5.94
N VAL A 329 -20.34 10.13 6.81
CA VAL A 329 -20.25 11.58 6.50
C VAL A 329 -19.30 11.80 5.33
N ALA A 330 -18.15 11.13 5.32
CA ALA A 330 -17.20 11.16 4.21
C ALA A 330 -17.81 10.59 2.92
N GLY A 331 -18.55 9.48 3.01
CA GLY A 331 -19.22 8.86 1.89
C GLY A 331 -20.30 9.75 1.30
N ARG A 332 -21.19 10.32 2.12
CA ARG A 332 -22.15 11.36 1.69
C ARG A 332 -21.45 12.56 1.04
N GLY A 333 -20.28 12.95 1.53
CA GLY A 333 -19.42 13.98 0.93
C GLY A 333 -18.85 13.63 -0.44
N MET A 334 -18.79 12.35 -0.81
CA MET A 334 -18.44 11.89 -2.16
C MET A 334 -19.68 11.63 -3.03
N VAL A 335 -20.79 11.17 -2.45
CA VAL A 335 -22.05 10.95 -3.17
C VAL A 335 -22.67 12.26 -3.66
N ALA A 336 -22.64 13.32 -2.84
CA ALA A 336 -23.14 14.64 -3.21
C ALA A 336 -22.53 15.21 -4.51
N PRO A 337 -21.20 15.31 -4.67
CA PRO A 337 -20.62 15.80 -5.92
C PRO A 337 -20.83 14.83 -7.10
N MET A 338 -21.00 13.52 -6.87
CA MET A 338 -21.41 12.59 -7.93
C MET A 338 -22.85 12.84 -8.39
N ALA A 339 -23.77 13.22 -7.48
CA ALA A 339 -25.11 13.63 -7.85
C ALA A 339 -25.08 14.87 -8.77
N GLN A 340 -24.26 15.88 -8.43
CA GLN A 340 -24.07 17.05 -9.29
C GLN A 340 -23.52 16.65 -10.67
N LEU A 341 -22.47 15.81 -10.70
CA LEU A 341 -21.92 15.31 -11.96
C LEU A 341 -22.97 14.58 -12.78
N ALA A 342 -23.80 13.75 -12.16
CA ALA A 342 -24.84 12.98 -12.84
C ALA A 342 -25.92 13.86 -13.52
N LEU A 343 -26.11 15.10 -13.06
CA LEU A 343 -27.05 16.05 -13.66
C LEU A 343 -26.48 16.75 -14.90
N VAL A 344 -25.15 16.84 -15.02
CA VAL A 344 -24.45 17.52 -16.13
C VAL A 344 -23.65 16.57 -17.02
N ALA A 345 -23.61 15.29 -16.68
CA ALA A 345 -22.87 14.25 -17.40
C ALA A 345 -23.45 14.02 -18.81
N PRO A 346 -22.63 13.55 -19.77
CA PRO A 346 -23.10 13.07 -21.06
C PRO A 346 -24.20 12.02 -20.92
N ALA A 347 -25.11 11.95 -21.90
CA ALA A 347 -26.26 11.04 -21.88
C ALA A 347 -25.89 9.55 -21.74
N SER A 348 -24.67 9.16 -22.14
CA SER A 348 -24.13 7.80 -21.97
C SER A 348 -23.73 7.47 -20.54
N GLU A 349 -23.34 8.47 -19.73
CA GLU A 349 -22.81 8.28 -18.37
C GLU A 349 -23.85 8.56 -17.28
N ALA A 350 -24.75 9.53 -17.53
CA ALA A 350 -25.70 10.01 -16.53
C ALA A 350 -26.59 8.92 -15.91
N PRO A 351 -27.17 7.95 -16.65
CA PRO A 351 -28.06 6.95 -16.05
C PRO A 351 -27.39 6.08 -14.99
N ALA A 352 -26.16 5.62 -15.23
CA ALA A 352 -25.41 4.78 -14.30
C ALA A 352 -25.09 5.54 -13.00
N LEU A 353 -24.64 6.79 -13.13
CA LEU A 353 -24.35 7.63 -11.96
C LEU A 353 -25.60 7.89 -11.12
N LYS A 354 -26.74 8.20 -11.76
CA LYS A 354 -28.02 8.42 -11.05
C LYS A 354 -28.48 7.17 -10.30
N ALA A 355 -28.42 6.01 -10.94
CA ALA A 355 -28.82 4.73 -10.34
C ALA A 355 -27.98 4.39 -9.10
N MET A 356 -26.66 4.58 -9.20
CA MET A 356 -25.69 4.38 -8.12
C MET A 356 -25.94 5.32 -6.94
N VAL A 357 -26.07 6.63 -7.21
CA VAL A 357 -26.40 7.65 -6.18
C VAL A 357 -27.71 7.30 -5.48
N LYS A 358 -28.76 6.95 -6.22
CA LYS A 358 -30.06 6.57 -5.65
C LYS A 358 -29.97 5.33 -4.76
N GLY A 359 -29.16 4.35 -5.16
CA GLY A 359 -28.89 3.16 -4.36
C GLY A 359 -28.33 3.47 -2.99
N TRP A 360 -27.27 4.30 -2.91
CA TRP A 360 -26.66 4.67 -1.64
C TRP A 360 -27.58 5.51 -0.76
N ILE A 361 -28.35 6.45 -1.33
CA ILE A 361 -29.34 7.24 -0.57
C ILE A 361 -30.37 6.32 0.11
N GLN A 362 -30.82 5.26 -0.58
CA GLN A 362 -31.83 4.35 -0.04
C GLN A 362 -31.28 3.39 1.02
N ARG A 363 -30.02 2.98 0.90
CA ARG A 363 -29.40 2.01 1.81
C ARG A 363 -28.78 2.65 3.05
N ASP A 364 -28.33 3.89 2.97
CA ASP A 364 -27.70 4.55 4.11
C ASP A 364 -28.74 5.07 5.11
N THR A 365 -28.81 4.41 6.27
CA THR A 365 -29.77 4.71 7.33
C THR A 365 -29.14 5.45 8.53
N THR A 366 -27.90 5.93 8.38
CA THR A 366 -27.09 6.41 9.52
C THR A 366 -27.35 7.86 9.92
N PHE A 367 -28.11 8.61 9.13
CA PHE A 367 -28.40 10.03 9.36
C PHE A 367 -29.69 10.29 10.15
N GLY A 368 -30.22 9.29 10.86
CA GLY A 368 -31.42 9.45 11.68
C GLY A 368 -32.71 9.26 10.87
N SER A 369 -33.62 10.24 10.90
CA SER A 369 -34.94 10.11 10.27
C SER A 369 -34.92 10.20 8.74
N SER A 370 -33.84 10.73 8.16
CA SER A 370 -33.68 10.95 6.71
C SER A 370 -32.19 11.07 6.37
N TYR A 371 -31.80 10.57 5.19
CA TYR A 371 -30.44 10.71 4.63
C TYR A 371 -29.95 12.18 4.58
N TYR A 372 -30.89 13.12 4.52
CA TYR A 372 -30.64 14.54 4.30
C TYR A 372 -30.41 15.33 5.60
N GLN A 373 -30.56 14.71 6.76
CA GLN A 373 -30.44 15.41 8.03
C GLN A 373 -29.00 15.92 8.28
N PRO A 374 -28.84 17.13 8.85
CA PRO A 374 -27.55 17.61 9.32
C PRO A 374 -26.97 16.68 10.39
N THR A 375 -25.64 16.54 10.40
CA THR A 375 -24.94 15.80 11.45
C THR A 375 -24.47 16.71 12.58
N THR A 376 -24.65 16.25 13.82
CA THR A 376 -24.27 16.95 15.05
C THR A 376 -23.05 16.30 15.67
N THR A 377 -22.09 17.11 16.10
CA THR A 377 -20.91 16.66 16.87
C THR A 377 -20.91 17.31 18.26
N ALA A 378 -19.97 16.93 19.12
CA ALA A 378 -19.77 17.60 20.42
C ALA A 378 -19.51 19.11 20.28
N GLY A 379 -19.06 19.58 19.12
CA GLY A 379 -18.86 21.00 18.79
C GLY A 379 -20.08 21.70 18.17
N GLY A 380 -21.25 21.06 18.11
CA GLY A 380 -22.49 21.61 17.53
C GLY A 380 -22.91 20.98 16.19
N THR A 381 -23.98 21.50 15.58
CA THR A 381 -24.44 21.07 14.24
C THR A 381 -23.55 21.72 13.19
N GLN A 382 -22.55 20.99 12.69
CA GLN A 382 -21.50 21.57 11.84
C GLN A 382 -21.55 21.12 10.38
N THR A 383 -22.23 20.01 10.06
CA THR A 383 -22.11 19.36 8.74
C THR A 383 -23.48 19.07 8.14
N GLY A 384 -24.06 20.09 7.52
CA GLY A 384 -25.20 19.95 6.62
C GLY A 384 -24.75 19.81 5.17
N LEU A 385 -25.63 19.31 4.31
CA LEU A 385 -25.43 19.34 2.86
C LEU A 385 -25.57 20.78 2.35
N ALA A 386 -24.79 21.17 1.35
CA ALA A 386 -25.11 22.39 0.61
C ALA A 386 -26.51 22.26 0.00
N ILE A 387 -27.29 23.35 -0.06
CA ILE A 387 -28.68 23.30 -0.55
C ILE A 387 -28.73 22.76 -1.99
N THR A 388 -27.75 23.11 -2.82
CA THR A 388 -27.61 22.59 -4.18
C THR A 388 -27.35 21.09 -4.23
N ASP A 389 -26.48 20.57 -3.36
CA ASP A 389 -26.21 19.13 -3.25
C ASP A 389 -27.45 18.38 -2.75
N LEU A 390 -28.13 18.92 -1.74
CA LEU A 390 -29.38 18.39 -1.24
C LEU A 390 -30.45 18.33 -2.35
N ALA A 391 -30.62 19.41 -3.11
CA ALA A 391 -31.56 19.46 -4.23
C ALA A 391 -31.21 18.44 -5.33
N ALA A 392 -29.92 18.29 -5.67
CA ALA A 392 -29.47 17.30 -6.64
C ALA A 392 -29.77 15.87 -6.18
N LEU A 393 -29.42 15.54 -4.93
CA LEU A 393 -29.71 14.24 -4.33
C LEU A 393 -31.21 13.94 -4.32
N LYS A 394 -32.05 14.89 -3.87
CA LYS A 394 -33.51 14.74 -3.85
C LYS A 394 -34.10 14.60 -5.25
N SER A 395 -33.58 15.32 -6.25
CA SER A 395 -34.03 15.20 -7.63
C SER A 395 -33.82 13.79 -8.18
N ILE A 396 -32.67 13.17 -7.90
CA ILE A 396 -32.34 11.81 -8.32
C ILE A 396 -33.16 10.79 -7.52
N ALA A 397 -33.27 10.98 -6.21
CA ALA A 397 -34.01 10.07 -5.34
C ALA A 397 -35.50 10.00 -5.69
N ASN A 398 -36.11 11.15 -6.01
CA ASN A 398 -37.52 11.27 -6.34
C ASN A 398 -37.86 10.97 -7.81
N ASP A 399 -36.86 10.85 -8.69
CA ASP A 399 -37.09 10.50 -10.09
C ASP A 399 -37.52 9.03 -10.23
N SER A 400 -38.78 8.82 -10.59
CA SER A 400 -39.35 7.48 -10.80
C SER A 400 -38.76 6.72 -12.00
N ALA A 401 -38.11 7.41 -12.94
CA ALA A 401 -37.44 6.79 -14.07
C ALA A 401 -36.06 6.21 -13.70
N VAL A 402 -35.50 6.61 -12.54
CA VAL A 402 -34.22 6.09 -12.04
C VAL A 402 -34.49 4.90 -11.12
N THR A 403 -34.02 3.71 -11.51
CA THR A 403 -33.98 2.54 -10.64
C THR A 403 -32.74 2.61 -9.76
N ALA A 404 -32.92 2.40 -8.45
CA ALA A 404 -31.80 2.32 -7.52
C ALA A 404 -30.95 1.09 -7.83
N GLN A 405 -29.63 1.27 -7.86
CA GLN A 405 -28.69 0.17 -8.09
C GLN A 405 -28.29 -0.48 -6.76
N ASP A 406 -28.36 -1.82 -6.69
CA ASP A 406 -27.81 -2.60 -5.57
C ASP A 406 -26.28 -2.51 -5.46
N GLU A 407 -25.72 -2.95 -4.34
CA GLU A 407 -24.27 -3.10 -4.25
C GLU A 407 -23.78 -4.18 -5.23
N ALA A 408 -22.73 -3.85 -5.99
CA ALA A 408 -22.13 -4.79 -6.93
C ALA A 408 -21.51 -5.97 -6.19
N THR A 409 -21.67 -7.18 -6.73
CA THR A 409 -20.89 -8.36 -6.34
C THR A 409 -19.60 -8.37 -7.14
N GLU A 410 -18.48 -8.01 -6.51
CA GLU A 410 -17.18 -7.89 -7.18
C GLU A 410 -16.02 -7.99 -6.18
N ALA A 411 -14.82 -8.25 -6.69
CA ALA A 411 -13.58 -8.00 -5.98
C ALA A 411 -12.65 -7.11 -6.80
N ARG A 412 -11.88 -6.25 -6.13
CA ARG A 412 -10.88 -5.38 -6.72
C ARG A 412 -9.60 -5.41 -5.92
N VAL A 413 -8.48 -5.59 -6.63
CA VAL A 413 -7.13 -5.36 -6.12
C VAL A 413 -6.67 -4.01 -6.66
N PHE A 414 -6.61 -3.01 -5.77
CA PHE A 414 -6.06 -1.69 -6.05
C PHE A 414 -4.55 -1.73 -5.78
N ALA A 415 -3.81 -2.29 -6.75
CA ALA A 415 -2.38 -2.52 -6.65
C ALA A 415 -1.57 -1.21 -6.57
N GLY A 416 -2.06 -0.13 -7.17
CA GLY A 416 -1.46 1.20 -7.09
C GLY A 416 -1.46 1.80 -5.68
N MET A 417 -2.37 1.36 -4.79
CA MET A 417 -2.49 1.85 -3.41
C MET A 417 -2.52 0.76 -2.33
N ASP A 418 -2.12 -0.48 -2.65
CA ASP A 418 -2.05 -1.60 -1.73
C ASP A 418 -3.37 -1.83 -0.94
N ARG A 419 -4.51 -1.83 -1.64
CA ARG A 419 -5.83 -2.13 -1.07
C ARG A 419 -6.52 -3.26 -1.81
N VAL A 420 -7.33 -4.04 -1.10
CA VAL A 420 -8.23 -5.03 -1.71
C VAL A 420 -9.62 -4.85 -1.13
N VAL A 421 -10.63 -4.89 -2.00
CA VAL A 421 -12.04 -4.80 -1.60
C VAL A 421 -12.78 -5.96 -2.24
N GLN A 422 -13.52 -6.72 -1.46
CA GLN A 422 -14.52 -7.67 -1.95
C GLN A 422 -15.89 -7.23 -1.46
N ARG A 423 -16.88 -7.26 -2.36
CA ARG A 423 -18.28 -6.98 -2.09
C ARG A 423 -19.10 -8.17 -2.51
N GLU A 424 -19.96 -8.62 -1.63
CA GLU A 424 -20.89 -9.71 -1.84
C GLU A 424 -22.25 -9.28 -1.29
N PRO A 425 -23.34 -10.00 -1.61
CA PRO A 425 -24.64 -9.72 -1.03
C PRO A 425 -24.57 -9.70 0.52
N GLY A 426 -24.82 -8.53 1.11
CA GLY A 426 -24.90 -8.33 2.56
C GLY A 426 -23.58 -8.02 3.27
N HIS A 427 -22.42 -8.06 2.62
CA HIS A 427 -21.16 -7.63 3.23
C HIS A 427 -20.12 -7.10 2.25
N ALA A 428 -19.20 -6.29 2.77
CA ALA A 428 -17.94 -5.97 2.13
C ALA A 428 -16.76 -6.27 3.05
N PHE A 429 -15.73 -6.89 2.49
CA PHE A 429 -14.44 -7.14 3.14
C PHE A 429 -13.37 -6.24 2.53
N VAL A 430 -12.64 -5.53 3.38
CA VAL A 430 -11.61 -4.56 2.97
C VAL A 430 -10.30 -4.93 3.62
N LEU A 431 -9.23 -4.91 2.85
CA LEU A 431 -7.89 -5.23 3.27
C LEU A 431 -6.95 -4.04 3.04
N SER A 432 -6.28 -3.62 4.10
CA SER A 432 -5.31 -2.51 4.11
C SER A 432 -3.89 -3.03 4.27
N LEU A 433 -3.06 -2.84 3.24
CA LEU A 433 -1.68 -3.32 3.16
C LEU A 433 -0.67 -2.17 3.05
N PHE A 434 0.62 -2.48 3.21
CA PHE A 434 1.72 -1.53 3.09
C PHE A 434 2.95 -2.21 2.46
N SER A 435 3.72 -1.44 1.70
CA SER A 435 4.84 -1.90 0.89
C SER A 435 5.95 -0.83 0.84
N PRO A 436 7.00 -0.99 0.02
CA PRO A 436 7.91 0.12 -0.30
C PRO A 436 7.23 1.26 -1.06
N ARG A 437 6.01 1.06 -1.57
CA ARG A 437 5.25 2.03 -2.38
C ARG A 437 4.23 2.80 -1.53
N ILE A 438 3.60 2.13 -0.56
CA ILE A 438 2.52 2.68 0.27
C ILE A 438 2.87 2.54 1.75
N SER A 439 2.72 3.65 2.48
CA SER A 439 2.98 3.77 3.91
C SER A 439 1.94 3.00 4.73
N ALA A 440 2.37 2.44 5.87
CA ALA A 440 1.48 1.77 6.82
C ALA A 440 0.38 2.69 7.35
N PHE A 441 0.66 3.99 7.47
CA PHE A 441 -0.30 5.02 7.86
C PHE A 441 0.26 6.40 7.52
N GLU A 442 -0.56 7.42 7.73
CA GLU A 442 -0.13 8.82 7.71
C GLU A 442 -0.39 9.46 9.07
N TYR A 443 0.59 10.22 9.57
CA TYR A 443 0.46 11.14 10.69
C TYR A 443 1.01 12.50 10.27
N GLY A 444 0.28 13.57 10.55
CA GLY A 444 0.69 14.94 10.21
C GLY A 444 -0.21 15.94 10.91
N ASN A 445 0.29 17.13 11.21
CA ASN A 445 -0.46 18.20 11.88
C ASN A 445 -1.15 17.81 13.20
N GLY A 446 -0.68 16.78 13.91
CA GLY A 446 -1.34 16.29 15.13
C GLY A 446 -2.51 15.33 14.89
N GLU A 447 -2.73 14.91 13.64
CA GLU A 447 -3.85 14.07 13.21
C GLU A 447 -3.40 12.61 13.02
N ASN A 448 -4.19 11.65 13.52
CA ASN A 448 -3.94 10.20 13.48
C ASN A 448 -2.73 9.72 14.30
N ILE A 449 -2.60 10.22 15.54
CA ILE A 449 -1.47 9.98 16.46
C ILE A 449 -1.22 8.48 16.70
N LYS A 450 -2.26 7.64 16.66
CA LYS A 450 -2.18 6.20 16.98
C LYS A 450 -2.29 5.28 15.75
N GLY A 451 -2.05 5.78 14.55
CA GLY A 451 -2.32 5.07 13.29
C GLY A 451 -1.43 3.86 12.96
N TRP A 452 -0.44 3.49 13.79
CA TRP A 452 0.65 2.55 13.48
C TRP A 452 0.25 1.24 12.80
N TRP A 453 -0.92 0.68 13.14
CA TRP A 453 -1.37 -0.65 12.69
C TRP A 453 -2.41 -0.62 11.55
N THR A 454 -2.82 0.55 11.07
CA THR A 454 -3.96 0.69 10.13
C THR A 454 -3.68 0.18 8.71
N GLY A 455 -2.41 -0.01 8.33
CA GLY A 455 -2.01 -0.54 7.02
C GLY A 455 -1.24 -1.85 7.05
N ILE A 456 -1.07 -2.49 8.21
CA ILE A 456 -0.22 -3.69 8.33
C ILE A 456 -0.96 -5.01 8.13
N GLY A 457 -1.90 -5.05 7.20
CA GLY A 457 -2.82 -6.17 7.01
C GLY A 457 -4.08 -6.06 7.87
N MET A 458 -4.55 -4.83 8.13
CA MET A 458 -5.81 -4.60 8.80
C MET A 458 -6.97 -5.03 7.90
N THR A 459 -7.97 -5.68 8.47
CA THR A 459 -9.19 -6.09 7.78
C THR A 459 -10.41 -5.35 8.34
N ASN A 460 -11.22 -4.75 7.48
CA ASN A 460 -12.53 -4.21 7.86
C ASN A 460 -13.65 -5.07 7.25
N LEU A 461 -14.68 -5.35 8.04
CA LEU A 461 -15.88 -6.07 7.60
C LEU A 461 -17.09 -5.17 7.80
N LEU A 462 -17.65 -4.70 6.70
CA LEU A 462 -18.91 -3.95 6.65
C LEU A 462 -20.04 -4.93 6.36
N ASN A 463 -21.14 -4.83 7.09
CA ASN A 463 -22.34 -5.64 6.95
C ASN A 463 -23.54 -4.81 7.42
N ALA A 464 -24.65 -5.45 7.82
CA ALA A 464 -25.86 -4.72 8.20
C ALA A 464 -25.68 -3.74 9.38
N ASP A 465 -24.64 -3.92 10.22
CA ASP A 465 -24.27 -2.91 11.22
C ASP A 465 -23.48 -1.76 10.57
N GLN A 466 -24.21 -0.84 9.93
CA GLN A 466 -23.66 0.38 9.35
C GLN A 466 -22.96 1.28 10.39
N THR A 467 -23.20 1.05 11.69
CA THR A 467 -22.63 1.87 12.75
C THR A 467 -21.32 1.32 13.32
N GLN A 468 -20.80 0.21 12.77
CA GLN A 468 -19.62 -0.47 13.28
C GLN A 468 -18.41 0.46 13.46
N TYR A 469 -18.08 1.23 12.43
CA TYR A 469 -16.94 2.15 12.41
C TYR A 469 -17.35 3.63 12.67
N LEU A 470 -18.66 3.88 12.84
CA LEU A 470 -19.21 5.14 13.35
C LEU A 470 -19.14 5.24 14.88
N GLY A 471 -19.65 6.35 15.42
CA GLY A 471 -19.96 6.50 16.84
C GLY A 471 -18.74 6.28 17.72
N ASN A 472 -17.66 7.03 17.48
CA ASN A 472 -16.45 7.03 18.30
C ASN A 472 -15.70 5.69 18.38
N TYR A 473 -15.75 4.86 17.32
CA TYR A 473 -14.93 3.65 17.18
C TYR A 473 -13.43 3.97 17.34
N TRP A 474 -12.89 4.86 16.49
CA TRP A 474 -11.46 5.19 16.42
C TRP A 474 -10.82 5.69 17.72
N PRO A 475 -11.45 6.55 18.52
CA PRO A 475 -10.87 6.96 19.81
C PRO A 475 -10.98 5.88 20.91
N THR A 476 -11.78 4.83 20.75
CA THR A 476 -12.05 3.83 21.81
C THR A 476 -11.52 2.43 21.51
N VAL A 477 -11.28 2.07 20.24
CA VAL A 477 -10.69 0.78 19.87
C VAL A 477 -9.25 0.67 20.37
N ASP A 478 -8.83 -0.54 20.76
CA ASP A 478 -7.41 -0.84 20.95
C ASP A 478 -6.70 -0.85 19.59
N MET A 479 -6.02 0.26 19.28
CA MET A 479 -5.26 0.44 18.04
C MET A 479 -4.13 -0.57 17.88
N THR A 480 -3.66 -1.21 18.94
CA THR A 480 -2.60 -2.22 18.87
C THR A 480 -3.12 -3.60 18.45
N ARG A 481 -4.44 -3.79 18.52
CA ARG A 481 -5.16 -5.03 18.20
C ARG A 481 -6.20 -4.83 17.08
N LEU A 482 -5.84 -4.16 15.99
CA LEU A 482 -6.77 -4.00 14.86
C LEU A 482 -6.99 -5.36 14.14
N PRO A 483 -8.22 -5.69 13.70
CA PRO A 483 -8.53 -6.99 13.10
C PRO A 483 -7.63 -7.31 11.91
N GLY A 484 -7.24 -8.57 11.77
CA GLY A 484 -6.39 -9.05 10.67
C GLY A 484 -4.89 -8.86 10.90
N THR A 485 -4.46 -7.93 11.76
CA THR A 485 -3.04 -7.61 11.95
C THR A 485 -2.26 -8.71 12.66
N THR A 486 -0.94 -8.76 12.42
CA THR A 486 0.01 -9.50 13.28
C THR A 486 0.92 -8.47 13.93
N THR A 487 0.94 -8.46 15.26
CA THR A 487 1.44 -7.33 16.07
C THR A 487 2.28 -7.81 17.24
N ASP A 488 3.23 -6.98 17.64
CA ASP A 488 4.07 -7.13 18.83
C ASP A 488 3.93 -5.94 19.79
N HIS A 489 2.95 -5.06 19.52
CA HIS A 489 2.64 -3.85 20.28
C HIS A 489 3.79 -2.81 20.39
N THR A 490 4.84 -2.91 19.55
CA THR A 490 6.06 -2.07 19.69
C THR A 490 5.94 -0.63 19.17
N GLY A 491 4.84 -0.27 18.51
CA GLY A 491 4.56 1.12 18.11
C GLY A 491 4.15 1.98 19.31
N SER A 492 4.85 3.08 19.57
CA SER A 492 4.51 3.96 20.71
C SER A 492 4.91 5.42 20.47
N GLY A 493 4.38 6.29 21.32
CA GLY A 493 4.63 7.74 21.24
C GLY A 493 3.99 8.40 20.02
N THR A 494 4.38 9.65 19.79
CA THR A 494 3.93 10.44 18.64
C THR A 494 4.79 10.14 17.42
N PRO A 495 4.20 9.73 16.28
CA PRO A 495 4.95 9.52 15.05
C PRO A 495 5.64 10.80 14.56
N VAL A 496 6.60 10.67 13.65
CA VAL A 496 7.21 11.81 12.96
C VAL A 496 6.23 12.32 11.91
N GLY A 497 5.91 13.61 11.97
CA GLY A 497 4.96 14.24 11.05
C GLY A 497 5.39 14.10 9.58
N PHE A 498 4.46 13.67 8.73
CA PHE A 498 4.60 13.47 7.29
C PHE A 498 5.72 12.52 6.86
N LYS A 499 6.24 11.69 7.77
CA LYS A 499 7.17 10.60 7.43
C LYS A 499 6.40 9.42 6.83
N SER A 500 6.90 8.87 5.73
CA SER A 500 6.42 7.58 5.20
C SER A 500 7.01 6.42 6.03
N TYR A 501 6.14 5.55 6.54
CA TYR A 501 6.47 4.35 7.30
C TYR A 501 6.28 3.12 6.40
N LEU A 502 7.31 2.84 5.61
CA LEU A 502 7.26 1.88 4.51
C LEU A 502 7.70 0.47 4.94
N ASN A 503 7.15 -0.54 4.26
CA ASN A 503 7.64 -1.91 4.35
C ASN A 503 8.96 -2.05 3.59
N THR A 504 9.85 -2.92 4.05
CA THR A 504 11.08 -3.27 3.31
C THR A 504 10.90 -4.41 2.31
N LYS A 505 9.71 -5.02 2.27
CA LYS A 505 9.39 -6.18 1.44
C LYS A 505 8.45 -5.79 0.31
N ALA A 506 8.88 -6.00 -0.94
CA ALA A 506 8.13 -5.55 -2.13
C ALA A 506 6.91 -6.42 -2.47
N TRP A 507 6.89 -7.70 -2.09
CA TRP A 507 5.79 -8.63 -2.37
C TRP A 507 4.58 -8.27 -1.52
N VAL A 508 3.71 -7.42 -2.08
CA VAL A 508 2.47 -6.92 -1.45
C VAL A 508 1.48 -6.61 -2.56
N GLY A 509 0.29 -7.20 -2.50
CA GLY A 509 -0.72 -7.08 -3.55
C GLY A 509 -1.42 -8.41 -3.77
N GLY A 510 -1.96 -8.65 -4.97
CA GLY A 510 -2.75 -9.84 -5.23
C GLY A 510 -3.25 -9.92 -6.66
N THR A 511 -4.15 -10.88 -6.90
CA THR A 511 -4.84 -11.03 -8.18
C THR A 511 -6.34 -11.25 -7.98
N VAL A 512 -7.13 -10.93 -9.00
CA VAL A 512 -8.58 -11.17 -9.06
C VAL A 512 -8.92 -12.07 -10.24
N VAL A 513 -9.74 -13.10 -10.02
CA VAL A 513 -10.30 -13.97 -11.07
C VAL A 513 -11.81 -13.72 -11.20
N ASN A 514 -12.28 -13.66 -12.45
CA ASN A 514 -13.68 -13.41 -12.81
C ASN A 514 -14.31 -12.15 -12.20
N GLY A 515 -13.47 -11.17 -11.85
CA GLY A 515 -13.90 -9.92 -11.22
C GLY A 515 -14.60 -10.09 -9.85
N ARG A 516 -14.57 -11.29 -9.24
CA ARG A 516 -15.34 -11.61 -8.04
C ARG A 516 -14.50 -12.21 -6.91
N TYR A 517 -13.50 -13.02 -7.22
CA TYR A 517 -12.69 -13.70 -6.21
C TYR A 517 -11.27 -13.17 -6.22
N ALA A 518 -10.77 -12.80 -5.04
CA ALA A 518 -9.43 -12.23 -4.91
C ALA A 518 -8.51 -13.12 -4.06
N VAL A 519 -7.23 -13.08 -4.40
CA VAL A 519 -6.14 -13.67 -3.62
C VAL A 519 -5.14 -12.56 -3.40
N ALA A 520 -4.81 -12.28 -2.14
CA ALA A 520 -3.88 -11.21 -1.80
C ALA A 520 -2.88 -11.68 -0.76
N GLY A 521 -1.76 -10.99 -0.66
CA GLY A 521 -0.79 -11.26 0.39
C GLY A 521 0.16 -10.09 0.63
N MET A 522 0.86 -10.20 1.76
CA MET A 522 1.83 -9.23 2.23
C MET A 522 2.97 -9.98 2.92
N ASN A 523 4.15 -9.95 2.29
CA ASN A 523 5.40 -10.20 2.97
C ASN A 523 5.72 -8.92 3.75
N TYR A 524 5.85 -8.99 5.07
CA TYR A 524 5.96 -7.79 5.89
C TYR A 524 7.17 -7.81 6.81
N SER A 525 7.68 -6.62 7.11
CA SER A 525 8.62 -6.35 8.18
C SER A 525 8.24 -5.06 8.89
N MET A 526 8.27 -5.08 10.22
CA MET A 526 8.00 -3.91 11.07
C MET A 526 9.22 -3.00 11.27
N SER A 527 10.38 -3.37 10.72
CA SER A 527 11.63 -2.61 10.89
C SER A 527 11.55 -1.16 10.39
N GLY A 528 10.83 -0.92 9.28
CA GLY A 528 10.58 0.42 8.73
C GLY A 528 9.43 1.18 9.39
N VAL A 529 8.67 0.53 10.27
CA VAL A 529 7.47 1.07 10.91
C VAL A 529 7.74 1.38 12.39
N THR A 530 7.97 0.35 13.21
CA THR A 530 8.20 0.48 14.66
C THR A 530 9.67 0.23 15.05
N GLY A 531 10.50 -0.26 14.12
CA GLY A 531 11.88 -0.67 14.40
C GLY A 531 12.01 -2.11 14.89
N SER A 532 10.88 -2.81 15.07
CA SER A 532 10.85 -4.22 15.47
C SER A 532 11.40 -5.16 14.40
N THR A 533 11.96 -6.28 14.86
CA THR A 533 12.41 -7.41 14.02
C THR A 533 11.26 -8.28 13.52
N LEU A 534 10.01 -8.03 13.95
CA LEU A 534 8.83 -8.77 13.52
C LEU A 534 8.70 -8.79 11.99
N THR A 535 8.64 -9.99 11.43
CA THR A 535 8.47 -10.26 10.01
C THR A 535 7.61 -11.49 9.79
N GLY A 536 6.95 -11.59 8.64
CA GLY A 536 6.23 -12.79 8.26
C GLY A 536 5.56 -12.66 6.89
N LYS A 537 4.76 -13.66 6.53
CA LYS A 537 3.94 -13.69 5.32
C LYS A 537 2.49 -13.86 5.71
N LYS A 538 1.63 -13.01 5.16
CA LYS A 538 0.18 -13.03 5.39
C LYS A 538 -0.50 -13.15 4.03
N SER A 539 -1.47 -14.05 3.91
CA SER A 539 -2.32 -14.18 2.71
C SER A 539 -3.78 -14.13 3.10
N TRP A 540 -4.60 -13.60 2.20
CA TRP A 540 -6.05 -13.59 2.30
C TRP A 540 -6.65 -14.15 1.00
N PHE A 541 -7.63 -15.03 1.13
CA PHE A 541 -8.35 -15.66 0.04
C PHE A 541 -9.83 -15.29 0.19
N MET A 542 -10.31 -14.44 -0.69
CA MET A 542 -11.62 -13.77 -0.65
C MET A 542 -12.58 -14.50 -1.58
N PHE A 543 -13.15 -15.61 -1.08
CA PHE A 543 -13.99 -16.54 -1.87
C PHE A 543 -15.47 -16.42 -1.45
N GLY A 544 -16.11 -15.35 -1.91
CA GLY A 544 -17.50 -15.05 -1.54
C GLY A 544 -17.61 -14.69 -0.06
N ASN A 545 -18.44 -15.42 0.67
CA ASN A 545 -18.60 -15.30 2.13
C ASN A 545 -17.59 -16.15 2.93
N ARG A 546 -16.56 -16.72 2.30
CA ARG A 546 -15.48 -17.44 2.97
C ARG A 546 -14.19 -16.68 2.75
N ILE A 547 -13.77 -15.94 3.77
CA ILE A 547 -12.52 -15.17 3.71
C ILE A 547 -11.47 -15.86 4.57
N THR A 548 -10.55 -16.58 3.93
CA THR A 548 -9.50 -17.34 4.64
C THR A 548 -8.24 -16.50 4.77
N ALA A 549 -7.74 -16.35 5.99
CA ALA A 549 -6.48 -15.69 6.29
C ALA A 549 -5.43 -16.72 6.74
N LEU A 550 -4.26 -16.69 6.10
CA LEU A 550 -3.12 -17.56 6.41
C LEU A 550 -1.91 -16.73 6.82
N GLY A 551 -1.18 -17.19 7.82
CA GLY A 551 0.12 -16.66 8.22
C GLY A 551 1.19 -17.74 8.24
N ALA A 552 2.40 -17.41 7.79
CA ALA A 552 3.56 -18.29 7.86
C ALA A 552 4.86 -17.51 8.04
N GLY A 553 5.87 -18.17 8.62
CA GLY A 553 7.19 -17.60 8.77
C GLY A 553 7.24 -16.41 9.75
N ILE A 554 6.30 -16.35 10.70
CA ILE A 554 6.22 -15.27 11.68
C ILE A 554 7.38 -15.39 12.64
N THR A 555 8.26 -14.39 12.65
CA THR A 555 9.49 -14.40 13.42
C THR A 555 9.75 -13.03 14.05
N SER A 556 10.22 -13.01 15.30
CA SER A 556 10.75 -11.83 16.00
C SER A 556 11.83 -12.29 16.99
N SER A 557 12.77 -11.41 17.31
CA SER A 557 13.82 -11.60 18.33
C SER A 557 13.81 -10.53 19.42
N ASP A 558 12.74 -9.73 19.50
CA ASP A 558 12.66 -8.56 20.41
C ASP A 558 12.21 -8.90 21.83
N ASN A 559 11.97 -10.19 22.11
CA ASN A 559 11.52 -10.72 23.39
C ASN A 559 10.20 -10.12 23.91
N VAL A 560 9.33 -9.71 22.99
CA VAL A 560 7.96 -9.25 23.26
C VAL A 560 6.95 -10.26 22.72
N ALA A 561 5.75 -10.26 23.30
CA ALA A 561 4.67 -11.14 22.86
C ALA A 561 4.20 -10.75 21.46
N VAL A 562 4.04 -11.75 20.58
CA VAL A 562 3.51 -11.56 19.23
C VAL A 562 2.15 -12.25 19.15
N GLU A 563 1.18 -11.59 18.53
CA GLU A 563 -0.14 -12.17 18.30
C GLU A 563 -0.68 -11.82 16.92
N THR A 564 -1.69 -12.56 16.47
CA THR A 564 -2.49 -12.22 15.29
C THR A 564 -3.93 -12.03 15.70
N ILE A 565 -4.51 -10.91 15.30
CA ILE A 565 -5.86 -10.54 15.68
C ILE A 565 -6.84 -11.11 14.66
N VAL A 566 -7.73 -11.98 15.12
CA VAL A 566 -8.84 -12.51 14.32
C VAL A 566 -9.96 -11.48 14.27
N GLU A 567 -10.28 -10.88 15.42
CA GLU A 567 -11.34 -9.87 15.54
C GLU A 567 -11.05 -8.88 16.68
N ASN A 568 -11.57 -7.67 16.53
CA ASN A 568 -11.73 -6.65 17.56
C ASN A 568 -12.97 -5.79 17.23
N ARG A 569 -14.15 -6.35 17.50
CA ARG A 569 -15.46 -5.81 17.10
C ARG A 569 -16.04 -4.94 18.21
N LYS A 570 -16.40 -3.69 17.88
CA LYS A 570 -17.28 -2.86 18.71
C LYS A 570 -18.64 -3.55 18.85
N LEU A 571 -19.14 -3.64 20.07
CA LEU A 571 -20.40 -4.31 20.40
C LEU A 571 -21.57 -3.32 20.49
N ASN A 572 -22.77 -3.86 20.72
CA ASN A 572 -23.95 -3.07 21.03
C ASN A 572 -23.74 -2.25 22.33
N SER A 573 -24.68 -1.35 22.64
CA SER A 573 -24.57 -0.46 23.81
C SER A 573 -24.57 -1.18 25.16
N ALA A 574 -25.18 -2.37 25.24
CA ALA A 574 -25.16 -3.20 26.45
C ALA A 574 -23.84 -4.00 26.59
N GLY A 575 -23.08 -4.13 25.51
CA GLY A 575 -21.86 -4.92 25.45
C GLY A 575 -22.08 -6.43 25.55
N ASP A 576 -23.30 -6.90 25.29
CA ASP A 576 -23.76 -8.26 25.63
C ASP A 576 -23.98 -9.18 24.44
N ASN A 577 -23.54 -8.79 23.24
CA ASN A 577 -23.55 -9.66 22.05
C ASN A 577 -23.02 -11.05 22.39
N ALA A 578 -23.80 -12.09 22.11
CA ALA A 578 -23.46 -13.46 22.44
C ALA A 578 -22.22 -13.91 21.65
N LEU A 579 -21.23 -14.43 22.38
CA LEU A 579 -20.11 -15.19 21.81
C LEU A 579 -20.35 -16.67 22.09
N THR A 580 -20.42 -17.49 21.05
CA THR A 580 -20.50 -18.95 21.15
C THR A 580 -19.21 -19.55 20.61
N VAL A 581 -18.57 -20.45 21.35
CA VAL A 581 -17.34 -21.14 20.93
C VAL A 581 -17.56 -22.63 21.07
N ASP A 582 -17.45 -23.36 19.95
CA ASP A 582 -17.73 -24.80 19.87
C ASP A 582 -19.04 -25.22 20.56
N GLY A 583 -20.10 -24.45 20.33
CA GLY A 583 -21.44 -24.67 20.88
C GLY A 583 -21.64 -24.20 22.32
N SER A 584 -20.58 -23.70 22.99
CA SER A 584 -20.64 -23.19 24.36
C SER A 584 -20.70 -21.67 24.39
N GLY A 585 -21.72 -21.12 25.05
CA GLY A 585 -21.82 -19.67 25.29
C GLY A 585 -20.72 -19.17 26.23
N LYS A 586 -20.16 -17.99 25.92
CA LYS A 586 -19.15 -17.31 26.75
C LYS A 586 -19.75 -16.14 27.52
N SER A 587 -19.02 -15.68 28.53
CA SER A 587 -19.49 -14.60 29.40
C SER A 587 -19.72 -13.30 28.63
N VAL A 588 -20.82 -12.63 28.96
CA VAL A 588 -21.16 -11.28 28.46
C VAL A 588 -20.62 -10.17 29.37
N SER A 589 -20.02 -10.50 30.51
CA SER A 589 -19.47 -9.51 31.44
C SER A 589 -18.29 -8.76 30.84
N ALA A 590 -18.30 -7.44 30.92
CA ALA A 590 -17.12 -6.62 30.64
C ALA A 590 -15.98 -7.00 31.60
N GLY A 591 -14.77 -7.12 31.06
CA GLY A 591 -13.59 -7.65 31.73
C GLY A 591 -13.38 -9.16 31.58
N TRP A 592 -14.29 -9.89 30.91
CA TRP A 592 -14.06 -11.32 30.62
C TRP A 592 -12.83 -11.48 29.73
N SER A 593 -11.94 -12.39 30.13
CA SER A 593 -10.75 -12.80 29.39
C SER A 593 -10.56 -14.30 29.58
N GLU A 594 -10.40 -15.03 28.48
CA GLU A 594 -10.30 -16.49 28.49
C GLU A 594 -9.36 -16.97 27.38
N SER A 595 -8.41 -17.83 27.74
CA SER A 595 -7.61 -18.58 26.78
C SER A 595 -8.34 -19.90 26.49
N MET A 596 -8.92 -20.00 25.29
CA MET A 596 -9.77 -21.12 24.89
C MET A 596 -8.95 -22.07 24.02
N ALA A 597 -8.68 -23.27 24.50
CA ALA A 597 -7.90 -24.28 23.77
C ALA A 597 -8.77 -25.07 22.78
N ASP A 598 -8.11 -25.68 21.78
CA ASP A 598 -8.70 -26.61 20.80
C ASP A 598 -9.94 -26.08 20.06
N VAL A 599 -10.01 -24.76 19.86
CA VAL A 599 -11.15 -24.09 19.23
C VAL A 599 -11.22 -24.44 17.75
N LYS A 600 -12.39 -24.90 17.30
CA LYS A 600 -12.66 -25.21 15.88
C LYS A 600 -13.51 -24.14 15.22
N TRP A 601 -14.46 -23.58 15.96
CA TRP A 601 -15.24 -22.44 15.49
C TRP A 601 -15.71 -21.55 16.63
N ALA A 602 -15.94 -20.28 16.29
CA ALA A 602 -16.61 -19.31 17.12
C ALA A 602 -17.67 -18.57 16.32
N HIS A 603 -18.67 -18.01 16.98
CA HIS A 603 -19.70 -17.16 16.40
C HIS A 603 -19.94 -15.97 17.31
N LEU A 604 -19.96 -14.78 16.72
CA LEU A 604 -20.37 -13.54 17.38
C LEU A 604 -21.70 -13.09 16.80
N ALA A 605 -22.72 -13.00 17.65
CA ALA A 605 -24.01 -12.41 17.27
C ALA A 605 -23.85 -10.92 16.95
N GLY A 606 -24.44 -10.47 15.84
CA GLY A 606 -24.39 -9.08 15.39
C GLY A 606 -25.15 -8.14 16.33
N SER A 607 -24.82 -6.85 16.29
CA SER A 607 -25.58 -5.81 17.00
C SER A 607 -26.97 -5.59 16.38
N VAL A 608 -27.15 -6.01 15.13
CA VAL A 608 -28.40 -5.99 14.35
C VAL A 608 -28.51 -7.27 13.53
N THR A 609 -29.71 -7.55 13.01
CA THR A 609 -29.92 -8.69 12.10
C THR A 609 -29.10 -8.53 10.83
N GLY A 610 -28.47 -9.61 10.37
CA GLY A 610 -27.58 -9.58 9.20
C GLY A 610 -26.17 -9.07 9.50
N ALA A 611 -25.79 -8.96 10.78
CA ALA A 611 -24.45 -8.54 11.20
C ALA A 611 -23.67 -9.60 12.00
N ASP A 612 -24.16 -10.85 12.03
CA ASP A 612 -23.47 -11.98 12.65
C ASP A 612 -22.12 -12.26 11.96
N ILE A 613 -21.17 -12.82 12.71
CA ILE A 613 -19.87 -13.21 12.16
C ILE A 613 -19.48 -14.57 12.71
N GLY A 614 -19.32 -15.55 11.81
CA GLY A 614 -18.70 -16.83 12.10
C GLY A 614 -17.18 -16.80 11.90
N TYR A 615 -16.48 -17.58 12.71
CA TYR A 615 -15.03 -17.79 12.62
C TYR A 615 -14.78 -19.30 12.62
N HIS A 616 -14.10 -19.79 11.60
CA HIS A 616 -13.68 -21.19 11.52
C HIS A 616 -12.16 -21.30 11.59
N PHE A 617 -11.66 -22.25 12.35
CA PHE A 617 -10.24 -22.55 12.54
C PHE A 617 -9.93 -23.92 11.92
N PRO A 618 -9.43 -23.98 10.66
CA PRO A 618 -9.19 -25.24 9.96
C PRO A 618 -8.21 -26.17 10.67
N VAL A 619 -7.34 -25.61 11.52
CA VAL A 619 -6.53 -26.34 12.47
C VAL A 619 -6.97 -25.88 13.85
N ALA A 620 -7.45 -26.81 14.68
CA ALA A 620 -7.86 -26.50 16.06
C ALA A 620 -6.71 -25.79 16.79
N THR A 621 -7.02 -24.67 17.44
CA THR A 621 -6.00 -23.77 17.99
C THR A 621 -6.44 -23.12 19.28
N THR A 622 -5.51 -22.45 19.96
CA THR A 622 -5.83 -21.67 21.15
C THR A 622 -6.20 -20.25 20.75
N VAL A 623 -7.40 -19.83 21.12
CA VAL A 623 -7.92 -18.49 20.87
C VAL A 623 -8.02 -17.73 22.19
N GLN A 624 -7.36 -16.59 22.28
CA GLN A 624 -7.53 -15.65 23.37
C GLN A 624 -8.76 -14.79 23.11
N GLY A 625 -9.77 -14.91 23.97
CA GLY A 625 -10.95 -14.04 23.99
C GLY A 625 -10.80 -12.93 25.02
N LEU A 626 -11.27 -11.73 24.69
CA LEU A 626 -11.34 -10.59 25.59
C LEU A 626 -12.59 -9.77 25.30
N ARG A 627 -13.41 -9.50 26.32
CA ARG A 627 -14.52 -8.56 26.27
C ARG A 627 -14.27 -7.44 27.26
N GLU A 628 -14.17 -6.20 26.80
CA GLU A 628 -13.86 -5.07 27.68
C GLU A 628 -14.51 -3.77 27.23
N ALA A 629 -14.85 -2.93 28.21
CA ALA A 629 -15.24 -1.55 27.98
C ALA A 629 -13.99 -0.68 27.87
N ARG A 630 -13.87 0.09 26.80
CA ARG A 630 -12.73 0.96 26.52
C ARG A 630 -13.19 2.40 26.46
N THR A 631 -12.44 3.28 27.14
CA THR A 631 -12.72 4.71 27.19
C THR A 631 -11.61 5.49 26.48
N GLY A 632 -11.98 6.46 25.65
CA GLY A 632 -11.05 7.36 24.98
C GLY A 632 -11.72 8.64 24.50
N ASN A 633 -10.96 9.52 23.87
CA ASN A 633 -11.45 10.79 23.32
C ASN A 633 -10.74 11.11 22.01
N TRP A 634 -11.36 11.97 21.20
CA TRP A 634 -10.82 12.33 19.88
C TRP A 634 -9.53 13.13 19.98
N TYR A 635 -9.37 13.98 21.01
CA TYR A 635 -8.14 14.75 21.23
C TYR A 635 -6.89 13.84 21.32
N ALA A 636 -7.03 12.65 21.91
CA ALA A 636 -5.94 11.68 22.06
C ALA A 636 -5.46 11.05 20.74
N ILE A 637 -6.25 11.17 19.66
CA ILE A 637 -5.87 10.71 18.32
C ILE A 637 -5.77 11.86 17.31
N ASN A 638 -6.31 13.03 17.64
CA ASN A 638 -6.25 14.25 16.85
C ASN A 638 -6.19 15.50 17.75
N ASN A 639 -5.00 16.06 17.93
CA ASN A 639 -4.76 17.32 18.64
C ASN A 639 -4.34 18.47 17.71
N GLY A 640 -4.61 18.34 16.41
CA GLY A 640 -4.24 19.32 15.40
C GLY A 640 -5.03 20.62 15.52
N SER A 641 -4.40 21.76 15.25
CA SER A 641 -5.00 23.09 15.43
C SER A 641 -6.13 23.44 14.43
N SER A 642 -6.19 22.74 13.29
CA SER A 642 -7.22 22.95 12.25
C SER A 642 -8.47 22.09 12.42
N SER A 643 -8.40 21.02 13.20
CA SER A 643 -9.46 19.99 13.33
C SER A 643 -9.45 19.33 14.71
N THR A 644 -9.16 20.11 15.77
CA THR A 644 -8.93 19.58 17.13
C THR A 644 -10.09 18.72 17.61
N GLY A 645 -9.80 17.46 17.93
CA GLY A 645 -10.79 16.53 18.48
C GLY A 645 -11.24 16.96 19.88
N SER A 646 -12.48 16.64 20.24
CA SER A 646 -12.99 16.90 21.58
C SER A 646 -12.25 16.10 22.65
N THR A 647 -12.18 16.66 23.86
CA THR A 647 -11.68 15.97 25.06
C THR A 647 -12.78 15.15 25.75
N THR A 648 -14.01 15.15 25.20
CA THR A 648 -15.14 14.36 25.68
C THR A 648 -14.77 12.88 25.71
N ALA A 649 -14.95 12.25 26.86
CA ALA A 649 -14.71 10.82 27.02
C ALA A 649 -15.89 10.01 26.47
N TYR A 650 -15.59 9.06 25.59
CA TYR A 650 -16.53 8.10 25.04
C TYR A 650 -16.13 6.70 25.48
N THR A 651 -17.12 5.84 25.73
CA THR A 651 -16.90 4.46 26.16
C THR A 651 -17.68 3.49 25.27
N HIS A 652 -16.99 2.49 24.74
CA HIS A 652 -17.60 1.38 23.99
C HIS A 652 -17.08 0.03 24.48
N THR A 653 -17.93 -0.98 24.43
CA THR A 653 -17.52 -2.36 24.71
C THR A 653 -17.06 -3.03 23.42
N PHE A 654 -15.98 -3.80 23.50
CA PHE A 654 -15.44 -4.55 22.37
C PHE A 654 -15.29 -6.02 22.72
N LEU A 655 -15.39 -6.88 21.71
CA LEU A 655 -14.95 -8.26 21.76
C LEU A 655 -13.74 -8.44 20.86
N SER A 656 -12.63 -8.93 21.41
CA SER A 656 -11.42 -9.27 20.68
C SER A 656 -11.12 -10.77 20.74
N LEU A 657 -10.71 -11.33 19.61
CA LEU A 657 -10.24 -12.70 19.44
C LEU A 657 -8.81 -12.65 18.85
N ALA A 658 -7.85 -13.30 19.49
CA ALA A 658 -6.45 -13.28 19.08
C ALA A 658 -5.78 -14.66 19.16
N LEU A 659 -4.80 -14.90 18.28
CA LEU A 659 -3.95 -16.07 18.23
C LEU A 659 -2.55 -15.69 18.72
N ASN A 660 -2.12 -16.27 19.83
CA ASN A 660 -0.84 -15.94 20.46
C ASN A 660 0.30 -16.78 19.88
N HIS A 661 1.38 -16.12 19.46
CA HIS A 661 2.60 -16.74 18.90
C HIS A 661 3.75 -16.83 19.91
N GLY A 662 3.53 -16.36 21.14
CA GLY A 662 4.52 -16.30 22.21
C GLY A 662 5.52 -15.16 22.04
N SER A 663 6.54 -15.16 22.90
CA SER A 663 7.70 -14.27 22.75
C SER A 663 8.77 -14.92 21.89
N ASN A 664 9.41 -14.13 21.02
CA ASN A 664 10.40 -14.60 20.06
C ASN A 664 9.91 -15.77 19.17
N PRO A 665 8.76 -15.64 18.49
CA PRO A 665 8.34 -16.68 17.55
C PRO A 665 9.45 -16.92 16.51
N SER A 666 9.58 -18.16 16.06
CA SER A 666 10.51 -18.55 15.00
C SER A 666 9.77 -19.45 14.01
N GLY A 667 9.35 -18.83 12.90
CA GLY A 667 8.59 -19.52 11.86
C GLY A 667 7.17 -19.90 12.28
N ALA A 668 6.53 -19.14 13.17
CA ALA A 668 5.14 -19.38 13.58
C ALA A 668 4.16 -19.16 12.43
N ALA A 669 2.94 -19.68 12.58
CA ALA A 669 1.91 -19.71 11.55
C ALA A 669 0.50 -19.61 12.17
N TYR A 670 -0.47 -19.17 11.37
CA TYR A 670 -1.89 -19.20 11.74
C TYR A 670 -2.77 -19.52 10.52
N ALA A 671 -4.00 -19.95 10.78
CA ALA A 671 -5.05 -20.09 9.79
C ALA A 671 -6.43 -19.87 10.42
N TYR A 672 -7.26 -19.03 9.80
CA TYR A 672 -8.68 -18.90 10.15
C TYR A 672 -9.50 -18.49 8.92
N THR A 673 -10.80 -18.70 8.96
CA THR A 673 -11.76 -18.27 7.93
C THR A 673 -12.88 -17.47 8.56
N LEU A 674 -13.08 -16.24 8.07
CA LEU A 674 -14.23 -15.42 8.41
C LEU A 674 -15.44 -15.86 7.57
N LEU A 675 -16.59 -15.92 8.21
CA LEU A 675 -17.87 -16.30 7.63
C LEU A 675 -18.91 -15.21 7.94
N PRO A 676 -18.91 -14.10 7.18
CA PRO A 676 -19.84 -13.01 7.40
C PRO A 676 -21.29 -13.48 7.30
N ASN A 677 -22.13 -12.94 8.19
CA ASN A 677 -23.58 -13.05 8.21
C ASN A 677 -24.12 -14.47 8.42
N LEU A 678 -23.28 -15.44 8.83
CA LEU A 678 -23.73 -16.76 9.23
C LEU A 678 -24.13 -16.78 10.70
N SER A 679 -25.28 -17.40 10.98
CA SER A 679 -25.71 -17.72 12.35
C SER A 679 -24.78 -18.71 13.04
N ALA A 680 -24.94 -18.90 14.36
CA ALA A 680 -24.21 -19.92 15.11
C ALA A 680 -24.42 -21.34 14.55
N LEU A 681 -25.65 -21.65 14.11
CA LEU A 681 -26.00 -22.95 13.54
C LEU A 681 -25.30 -23.16 12.18
N GLU A 682 -25.35 -22.17 11.30
CA GLU A 682 -24.69 -22.23 9.99
C GLU A 682 -23.17 -22.27 10.12
N THR A 683 -22.60 -21.54 11.07
CA THR A 683 -21.17 -21.57 11.39
C THR A 683 -20.75 -22.96 11.88
N SER A 684 -21.52 -23.56 12.77
CA SER A 684 -21.27 -24.93 13.26
C SER A 684 -21.41 -25.98 12.15
N ALA A 685 -22.41 -25.83 11.27
CA ALA A 685 -22.61 -26.69 10.11
C ALA A 685 -21.43 -26.59 9.14
N TYR A 686 -20.96 -25.37 8.85
CA TYR A 686 -19.77 -25.15 8.04
C TYR A 686 -18.52 -25.78 8.66
N ALA A 687 -18.29 -25.59 9.96
CA ALA A 687 -17.14 -26.16 10.66
C ALA A 687 -17.14 -27.70 10.67
N SER A 688 -18.32 -28.33 10.57
CA SER A 688 -18.47 -29.79 10.50
C SER A 688 -18.18 -30.37 9.11
N ALA A 689 -18.31 -29.56 8.06
CA ALA A 689 -18.08 -29.93 6.67
C ALA A 689 -17.52 -28.74 5.86
N PRO A 690 -16.29 -28.28 6.16
CA PRO A 690 -15.75 -27.09 5.52
C PRO A 690 -15.44 -27.35 4.05
N THR A 691 -15.83 -26.41 3.19
CA THR A 691 -15.54 -26.47 1.74
C THR A 691 -14.15 -25.96 1.41
N VAL A 692 -13.61 -25.09 2.26
CA VAL A 692 -12.26 -24.54 2.19
C VAL A 692 -11.23 -25.56 2.67
N ARG A 693 -10.21 -25.78 1.84
CA ARG A 693 -9.05 -26.65 2.12
C ARG A 693 -7.77 -25.84 1.97
N ILE A 694 -6.92 -25.88 3.00
CA ILE A 694 -5.57 -25.32 2.93
C ILE A 694 -4.69 -26.33 2.19
N LEU A 695 -4.18 -25.94 1.03
CA LEU A 695 -3.29 -26.77 0.22
C LEU A 695 -1.83 -26.62 0.67
N GLU A 696 -1.43 -25.39 1.00
CA GLU A 696 -0.11 -25.10 1.56
C GLU A 696 -0.17 -23.86 2.45
N ASN A 697 0.55 -23.88 3.58
CA ASN A 697 0.80 -22.69 4.39
C ASN A 697 2.27 -22.67 4.83
N SER A 698 3.16 -22.28 3.93
CA SER A 698 4.60 -22.31 4.14
C SER A 698 5.26 -20.96 3.84
N SER A 699 6.57 -20.87 4.06
CA SER A 699 7.35 -19.69 3.69
C SER A 699 7.67 -19.61 2.19
N GLU A 700 7.25 -20.61 1.40
CA GLU A 700 7.46 -20.70 -0.05
C GLU A 700 6.19 -20.44 -0.85
N ALA A 701 5.07 -21.00 -0.40
CA ALA A 701 3.75 -20.71 -0.95
C ALA A 701 2.67 -20.77 0.14
N GLN A 702 1.59 -20.02 -0.07
CA GLN A 702 0.35 -20.14 0.68
C GLN A 702 -0.79 -20.33 -0.32
N ALA A 703 -1.60 -21.38 -0.16
CA ALA A 703 -2.61 -21.74 -1.12
C ALA A 703 -3.86 -22.36 -0.48
N VAL A 704 -5.02 -22.01 -1.03
CA VAL A 704 -6.34 -22.41 -0.56
C VAL A 704 -7.23 -22.78 -1.74
N ASN A 705 -8.01 -23.83 -1.59
CA ASN A 705 -9.07 -24.22 -2.51
C ASN A 705 -10.42 -24.17 -1.78
N ASP A 706 -11.45 -23.59 -2.41
CA ASP A 706 -12.84 -23.81 -2.03
C ASP A 706 -13.48 -24.79 -3.01
N THR A 707 -13.84 -25.97 -2.50
CA THR A 707 -14.42 -27.06 -3.29
C THR A 707 -15.87 -26.82 -3.71
N ALA A 708 -16.61 -25.95 -3.05
CA ALA A 708 -17.98 -25.63 -3.44
C ALA A 708 -18.01 -24.58 -4.56
N LEU A 709 -17.11 -23.60 -4.50
CA LEU A 709 -16.99 -22.56 -5.53
C LEU A 709 -16.07 -22.97 -6.69
N GLN A 710 -15.31 -24.07 -6.52
CA GLN A 710 -14.27 -24.52 -7.45
C GLN A 710 -13.23 -23.42 -7.74
N VAL A 711 -12.91 -22.63 -6.72
CA VAL A 711 -11.92 -21.56 -6.79
C VAL A 711 -10.67 -21.98 -6.04
N THR A 712 -9.50 -21.76 -6.64
CA THR A 712 -8.20 -22.00 -6.01
C THR A 712 -7.34 -20.75 -6.10
N GLY A 713 -6.65 -20.40 -5.01
CA GLY A 713 -5.68 -19.33 -4.97
C GLY A 713 -4.33 -19.81 -4.45
N ALA A 714 -3.25 -19.24 -4.96
CA ALA A 714 -1.89 -19.48 -4.49
C ALA A 714 -1.02 -18.21 -4.58
N ASN A 715 -0.33 -17.90 -3.49
CA ASN A 715 0.70 -16.87 -3.42
C ASN A 715 2.07 -17.54 -3.33
N PHE A 716 2.95 -17.25 -4.29
CA PHE A 716 4.31 -17.78 -4.38
C PHE A 716 5.31 -16.71 -3.95
N TRP A 717 6.13 -17.05 -2.95
CA TRP A 717 6.92 -16.07 -2.21
C TRP A 717 8.38 -15.93 -2.64
N LYS A 718 8.84 -16.75 -3.59
CA LYS A 718 10.24 -16.81 -4.02
C LYS A 718 10.34 -16.77 -5.53
N ASN A 719 11.43 -16.21 -6.03
CA ASN A 719 11.84 -16.40 -7.41
C ASN A 719 12.50 -17.78 -7.54
N ALA A 720 11.67 -18.81 -7.56
CA ALA A 720 12.03 -20.20 -7.68
C ALA A 720 10.83 -20.97 -8.25
N THR A 721 11.11 -22.07 -8.96
CA THR A 721 10.04 -22.99 -9.39
C THR A 721 9.44 -23.69 -8.19
N LYS A 722 8.17 -23.40 -7.91
CA LYS A 722 7.42 -23.95 -6.79
C LYS A 722 6.08 -24.47 -7.29
N THR A 723 5.76 -25.69 -6.89
CA THR A 723 4.48 -26.35 -7.17
C THR A 723 3.65 -26.46 -5.90
N VAL A 724 2.38 -26.08 -6.02
CA VAL A 724 1.31 -26.40 -5.07
C VAL A 724 0.56 -27.62 -5.59
N TYR A 725 0.36 -28.60 -4.71
CA TYR A 725 -0.33 -29.86 -5.00
C TYR A 725 -1.68 -29.91 -4.27
N ASP A 726 -2.66 -30.62 -4.83
CA ASP A 726 -3.78 -31.17 -4.07
C ASP A 726 -3.52 -32.66 -3.84
N GLY A 727 -3.11 -33.01 -2.61
CA GLY A 727 -2.57 -34.33 -2.31
C GLY A 727 -1.29 -34.59 -3.12
N THR A 728 -1.30 -35.59 -3.99
CA THR A 728 -0.19 -35.90 -4.91
C THR A 728 -0.37 -35.28 -6.29
N ARG A 729 -1.54 -34.69 -6.58
CA ARG A 729 -1.88 -34.20 -7.90
C ARG A 729 -1.37 -32.78 -8.08
N HIS A 730 -0.68 -32.55 -9.19
CA HIS A 730 -0.23 -31.22 -9.59
C HIS A 730 -1.43 -30.28 -9.78
N LEU A 731 -1.36 -29.09 -9.15
CA LEU A 731 -2.40 -28.06 -9.28
C LEU A 731 -1.87 -26.80 -9.97
N ILE A 732 -0.93 -26.10 -9.33
CA ILE A 732 -0.36 -24.84 -9.84
C ILE A 732 1.15 -24.85 -9.61
N THR A 733 1.93 -24.60 -10.66
CA THR A 733 3.35 -24.30 -10.57
C THR A 733 3.61 -22.87 -11.04
N ALA A 734 4.41 -22.11 -10.30
CA ALA A 734 4.95 -20.83 -10.75
C ALA A 734 6.48 -20.87 -10.67
N ASN A 735 7.16 -20.20 -11.61
CA ASN A 735 8.63 -20.08 -11.57
C ASN A 735 9.14 -18.82 -10.87
N ARG A 736 8.24 -17.91 -10.48
CA ARG A 736 8.59 -16.64 -9.84
C ARG A 736 7.63 -16.29 -8.72
N MET A 737 7.98 -15.23 -7.99
CA MET A 737 7.04 -14.54 -7.12
C MET A 737 5.79 -14.17 -7.90
N ALA A 738 4.62 -14.64 -7.46
CA ALA A 738 3.37 -14.46 -8.19
C ALA A 738 2.17 -14.63 -7.26
N SER A 739 1.08 -13.93 -7.54
CA SER A 739 -0.25 -14.30 -7.05
C SER A 739 -1.02 -14.93 -8.21
N VAL A 740 -1.57 -16.13 -7.99
CA VAL A 740 -2.33 -16.90 -8.98
C VAL A 740 -3.69 -17.27 -8.40
N ALA A 741 -4.75 -17.03 -9.16
CA ALA A 741 -6.10 -17.48 -8.83
C ALA A 741 -6.70 -18.19 -10.04
N MET A 742 -7.47 -19.24 -9.82
CA MET A 742 -8.21 -19.93 -10.87
C MET A 742 -9.60 -20.35 -10.42
N GLN A 743 -10.55 -20.36 -11.35
CA GLN A 743 -11.90 -20.89 -11.14
C GLN A 743 -12.23 -21.90 -12.24
N GLU A 744 -12.76 -23.06 -11.85
CA GLU A 744 -13.28 -24.08 -12.76
C GLU A 744 -14.81 -24.06 -12.71
N ALA A 745 -15.47 -23.71 -13.81
CA ALA A 745 -16.93 -23.68 -13.91
C ALA A 745 -17.38 -24.00 -15.35
N ASP A 746 -18.49 -24.73 -15.50
CA ASP A 746 -19.14 -24.96 -16.80
C ASP A 746 -18.22 -25.54 -17.91
N GLY A 747 -17.21 -26.33 -17.53
CA GLY A 747 -16.24 -26.92 -18.47
C GLY A 747 -15.14 -25.96 -18.92
N GLU A 748 -15.02 -24.82 -18.27
CA GLU A 748 -14.05 -23.77 -18.53
C GLU A 748 -13.13 -23.53 -17.31
N LEU A 749 -11.98 -22.92 -17.59
CA LEU A 749 -10.98 -22.57 -16.58
C LEU A 749 -10.57 -21.11 -16.79
N ASP A 750 -10.92 -20.28 -15.82
CA ASP A 750 -10.39 -18.92 -15.72
C ASP A 750 -9.14 -18.95 -14.85
N VAL A 751 -8.05 -18.35 -15.33
CA VAL A 751 -6.79 -18.20 -14.59
C VAL A 751 -6.41 -16.74 -14.59
N SER A 752 -6.00 -16.24 -13.44
CA SER A 752 -5.52 -14.88 -13.23
C SER A 752 -4.16 -14.90 -12.56
N VAL A 753 -3.22 -14.12 -13.08
CA VAL A 753 -1.84 -14.03 -12.60
C VAL A 753 -1.44 -12.57 -12.42
N ALA A 754 -0.81 -12.24 -11.31
CA ALA A 754 -0.22 -10.92 -11.06
C ALA A 754 1.20 -11.03 -10.51
N ASP A 755 1.99 -9.97 -10.69
CA ASP A 755 3.23 -9.71 -9.96
C ASP A 755 2.99 -8.69 -8.83
N PRO A 756 2.78 -9.13 -7.57
CA PRO A 756 2.61 -8.21 -6.45
C PRO A 756 3.88 -7.43 -6.09
N THR A 757 5.04 -7.81 -6.62
CA THR A 757 6.28 -7.07 -6.34
C THR A 757 6.34 -5.74 -7.08
N GLN A 758 5.71 -5.68 -8.27
CA GLN A 758 5.79 -4.58 -9.23
C GLN A 758 7.22 -4.24 -9.67
N THR A 759 8.17 -5.16 -9.47
CA THR A 759 9.59 -4.96 -9.82
C THR A 759 10.09 -5.99 -10.83
N ASN A 760 9.29 -7.00 -11.20
CA ASN A 760 9.66 -7.92 -12.25
C ASN A 760 9.58 -7.22 -13.62
N THR A 761 10.73 -7.04 -14.27
CA THR A 761 10.85 -6.43 -15.60
C THR A 761 10.78 -7.44 -16.74
N ASP A 762 10.47 -8.70 -16.43
CA ASP A 762 10.43 -9.84 -17.34
C ASP A 762 9.04 -10.50 -17.26
N THR A 763 8.99 -11.83 -17.27
CA THR A 763 7.80 -12.64 -17.35
C THR A 763 7.61 -13.51 -16.11
N ILE A 764 6.39 -14.00 -15.90
CA ILE A 764 6.07 -15.08 -14.95
C ILE A 764 5.62 -16.29 -15.77
N GLY A 765 6.27 -17.42 -15.56
CA GLY A 765 5.81 -18.71 -16.07
C GLY A 765 4.87 -19.37 -15.07
N VAL A 766 3.72 -19.84 -15.55
CA VAL A 766 2.73 -20.59 -14.76
C VAL A 766 2.36 -21.88 -15.49
N GLU A 767 2.31 -23.00 -14.77
CA GLU A 767 1.78 -24.26 -15.27
C GLU A 767 0.59 -24.68 -14.41
N ILE A 768 -0.51 -25.09 -15.04
CA ILE A 768 -1.72 -25.56 -14.37
C ILE A 768 -1.90 -27.04 -14.71
N GLY A 769 -2.14 -27.86 -13.69
CA GLY A 769 -2.40 -29.31 -13.80
C GLY A 769 -3.77 -29.65 -14.40
N ARG A 770 -4.13 -29.02 -15.52
CA ARG A 770 -5.35 -29.22 -16.30
C ARG A 770 -4.97 -29.29 -17.78
N SER A 771 -5.70 -30.09 -18.54
CA SER A 771 -5.69 -29.99 -20.00
C SER A 771 -6.87 -29.15 -20.46
N ALA A 772 -6.68 -28.37 -21.50
CA ALA A 772 -7.70 -27.61 -22.20
C ALA A 772 -7.62 -27.90 -23.71
N THR A 773 -8.66 -27.53 -24.45
CA THR A 773 -8.72 -27.73 -25.91
C THR A 773 -8.72 -26.43 -26.70
N SER A 774 -9.08 -25.32 -26.07
CA SER A 774 -9.11 -24.00 -26.71
C SER A 774 -8.83 -22.86 -25.73
N VAL A 775 -8.35 -21.73 -26.26
CA VAL A 775 -8.32 -20.43 -25.57
C VAL A 775 -9.59 -19.68 -25.96
N LEU A 776 -10.39 -19.26 -24.97
CA LEU A 776 -11.62 -18.50 -25.18
C LEU A 776 -11.32 -16.99 -25.17
N SER A 777 -10.48 -16.54 -24.25
CA SER A 777 -9.97 -15.17 -24.19
C SER A 777 -8.66 -15.11 -23.43
N ALA A 778 -7.80 -14.14 -23.74
CA ALA A 778 -6.56 -13.87 -23.01
C ALA A 778 -6.28 -12.36 -23.02
N ASP A 779 -5.89 -11.81 -21.88
CA ASP A 779 -5.47 -10.43 -21.77
C ASP A 779 -4.18 -10.17 -22.56
N SER A 780 -4.02 -8.94 -23.04
CA SER A 780 -2.75 -8.48 -23.60
C SER A 780 -1.63 -8.66 -22.56
N GLY A 781 -0.57 -9.39 -22.93
CA GLY A 781 0.54 -9.76 -22.05
C GLY A 781 0.54 -11.23 -21.62
N VAL A 782 -0.54 -11.98 -21.87
CA VAL A 782 -0.59 -13.44 -21.64
C VAL A 782 -0.30 -14.20 -22.92
N THR A 783 0.68 -15.09 -22.88
CA THR A 783 0.95 -16.08 -23.93
C THR A 783 0.59 -17.47 -23.41
N VAL A 784 -0.24 -18.20 -24.16
CA VAL A 784 -0.58 -19.60 -23.86
C VAL A 784 0.39 -20.50 -24.63
N ASP A 785 1.40 -21.02 -23.95
CA ASP A 785 2.47 -21.82 -24.55
C ASP A 785 2.05 -23.27 -24.82
N GLN A 786 1.12 -23.78 -24.01
CA GLN A 786 0.66 -25.17 -24.07
C GLN A 786 -0.75 -25.28 -23.49
N LEU A 787 -1.61 -26.11 -24.09
CA LEU A 787 -2.95 -26.43 -23.55
C LEU A 787 -3.04 -27.85 -22.96
N SER A 788 -2.20 -28.78 -23.42
CA SER A 788 -2.23 -30.20 -23.01
C SER A 788 -0.82 -30.80 -23.09
N PRO A 789 -0.43 -31.77 -22.23
CA PRO A 789 -1.21 -32.42 -21.17
C PRO A 789 -1.43 -31.55 -19.90
N SER A 790 -0.71 -30.44 -19.80
CA SER A 790 -0.91 -29.36 -18.84
C SER A 790 -1.04 -28.02 -19.57
N VAL A 791 -1.70 -27.05 -18.96
CA VAL A 791 -1.73 -25.68 -19.46
C VAL A 791 -0.45 -24.98 -19.01
N LYS A 792 0.25 -24.29 -19.92
CA LYS A 792 1.42 -23.45 -19.63
C LYS A 792 1.20 -22.05 -20.15
N LEU A 793 1.52 -21.08 -19.30
CA LEU A 793 1.33 -19.66 -19.55
C LEU A 793 2.64 -18.92 -19.30
N THR A 794 2.92 -17.93 -20.14
CA THR A 794 3.94 -16.91 -19.92
C THR A 794 3.27 -15.55 -19.86
N VAL A 795 3.45 -14.82 -18.75
CA VAL A 795 2.80 -13.53 -18.49
C VAL A 795 3.84 -12.43 -18.42
N ALA A 796 3.78 -11.44 -19.33
CA ALA A 796 4.66 -10.28 -19.34
C ALA A 796 4.19 -9.22 -18.34
N VAL A 797 4.94 -9.04 -17.25
CA VAL A 797 4.53 -8.23 -16.10
C VAL A 797 5.29 -6.90 -15.95
N SER A 798 6.24 -6.64 -16.85
CA SER A 798 7.02 -5.40 -16.86
C SER A 798 6.11 -4.17 -16.97
N GLY A 799 6.23 -3.25 -16.00
CA GLY A 799 5.44 -2.02 -15.97
C GLY A 799 3.94 -2.22 -15.68
N ALA A 800 3.52 -3.41 -15.23
CA ALA A 800 2.09 -3.73 -15.05
C ALA A 800 1.46 -3.10 -13.79
N VAL A 801 2.25 -2.46 -12.91
CA VAL A 801 1.79 -1.86 -11.65
C VAL A 801 0.93 -2.83 -10.80
N GLY A 802 1.28 -4.11 -10.82
CA GLY A 802 0.60 -5.16 -10.06
C GLY A 802 -0.78 -5.58 -10.60
N LYS A 803 -1.12 -5.20 -11.84
CA LYS A 803 -2.34 -5.64 -12.55
C LYS A 803 -2.45 -7.17 -12.63
N SER A 804 -3.69 -7.65 -12.53
CA SER A 804 -4.08 -9.03 -12.89
C SER A 804 -4.15 -9.24 -14.40
N PHE A 805 -3.53 -10.31 -14.88
CA PHE A 805 -3.63 -10.80 -16.25
C PHE A 805 -4.47 -12.07 -16.29
N SER A 806 -5.54 -12.06 -17.08
CA SER A 806 -6.53 -13.13 -17.13
C SER A 806 -6.46 -13.93 -18.43
N VAL A 807 -6.73 -15.23 -18.34
CA VAL A 807 -6.98 -16.13 -19.48
C VAL A 807 -8.14 -17.05 -19.16
N ARG A 808 -9.02 -17.27 -20.14
CA ARG A 808 -10.16 -18.19 -20.06
C ARG A 808 -9.99 -19.29 -21.09
N LEU A 809 -10.11 -20.54 -20.65
CA LEU A 809 -9.84 -21.73 -21.46
C LEU A 809 -11.07 -22.63 -21.53
N GLY A 810 -11.26 -23.31 -22.65
CA GLY A 810 -12.42 -24.16 -22.93
C GLY A 810 -12.09 -25.64 -23.08
N GLY A 811 -13.10 -26.49 -22.84
CA GLY A 811 -12.99 -27.94 -22.93
C GLY A 811 -11.99 -28.51 -21.92
N VAL A 812 -12.10 -28.06 -20.67
CA VAL A 812 -11.15 -28.37 -19.61
C VAL A 812 -11.42 -29.77 -19.06
N THR A 813 -10.39 -30.61 -19.04
CA THR A 813 -10.45 -31.93 -18.41
C THR A 813 -9.68 -31.95 -17.09
N THR A 814 -10.35 -32.38 -16.03
CA THR A 814 -9.75 -32.63 -14.73
C THR A 814 -9.21 -34.07 -14.66
N GLY A 815 -8.12 -34.31 -13.93
CA GLY A 815 -7.62 -35.65 -13.60
C GLY A 815 -6.34 -36.09 -14.32
N VAL A 816 -5.64 -35.19 -15.01
CA VAL A 816 -4.37 -35.55 -15.66
C VAL A 816 -3.26 -35.58 -14.61
N ASP A 817 -2.73 -36.77 -14.32
CA ASP A 817 -1.50 -36.93 -13.51
C ASP A 817 -0.29 -36.54 -14.38
N VAL A 818 -0.04 -35.24 -14.46
CA VAL A 818 1.12 -34.67 -15.15
C VAL A 818 2.17 -34.24 -14.15
N THR A 819 3.39 -34.74 -14.33
CA THR A 819 4.56 -34.21 -13.64
C THR A 819 4.79 -32.75 -14.06
N PRO A 820 4.93 -31.80 -13.11
CA PRO A 820 5.27 -30.43 -13.44
C PRO A 820 6.54 -30.36 -14.30
N SER A 821 6.51 -29.55 -15.34
CA SER A 821 7.56 -29.47 -16.35
C SER A 821 7.94 -28.04 -16.72
N LEU A 822 7.42 -27.05 -16.01
CA LEU A 822 7.80 -25.65 -16.14
C LEU A 822 9.32 -25.50 -15.93
N PRO A 823 10.03 -24.79 -16.82
CA PRO A 823 11.48 -24.60 -16.69
C PRO A 823 11.87 -24.04 -15.31
N ALA A 824 12.99 -24.52 -14.79
CA ALA A 824 13.57 -23.98 -13.56
C ALA A 824 13.85 -22.49 -13.71
N TYR A 825 13.48 -21.69 -12.71
CA TYR A 825 13.87 -20.28 -12.65
C TYR A 825 15.38 -20.13 -12.81
N GLN A 826 15.78 -19.32 -13.77
CA GLN A 826 17.17 -18.90 -13.95
C GLN A 826 17.29 -17.48 -13.43
N ALA A 827 18.05 -17.31 -12.35
CA ALA A 827 18.31 -15.99 -11.81
C ALA A 827 19.09 -15.13 -12.84
N PRO A 828 18.69 -13.86 -13.05
CA PRO A 828 19.36 -13.00 -14.01
C PRO A 828 20.82 -12.77 -13.61
N THR A 829 21.69 -12.65 -14.62
CA THR A 829 23.12 -12.32 -14.44
C THR A 829 23.36 -10.83 -14.63
N THR A 830 24.18 -10.23 -13.77
CA THR A 830 24.61 -8.84 -13.83
C THR A 830 26.11 -8.77 -14.09
N SER A 831 26.57 -7.78 -14.85
CA SER A 831 28.00 -7.53 -15.10
C SER A 831 28.46 -6.21 -14.48
N VAL A 832 29.63 -6.22 -13.85
CA VAL A 832 30.33 -5.03 -13.33
C VAL A 832 31.75 -4.99 -13.86
N SER A 833 32.30 -3.80 -14.06
CA SER A 833 33.67 -3.59 -14.51
C SER A 833 34.45 -2.67 -13.57
N SER A 834 35.73 -2.97 -13.32
CA SER A 834 36.66 -2.12 -12.57
C SER A 834 38.00 -2.00 -13.31
N THR A 835 38.66 -0.85 -13.22
CA THR A 835 40.06 -0.71 -13.69
C THR A 835 41.03 -1.34 -12.69
N SER A 836 42.30 -1.49 -13.07
CA SER A 836 43.36 -1.84 -12.12
C SER A 836 43.39 -0.86 -10.93
N THR A 837 43.53 -1.41 -9.72
CA THR A 837 43.74 -0.65 -8.48
C THR A 837 45.20 -0.35 -8.23
N LEU A 838 46.10 -1.23 -8.70
CA LEU A 838 47.54 -1.04 -8.74
C LEU A 838 48.06 -1.64 -10.04
N ASP A 839 49.06 -1.02 -10.65
CA ASP A 839 49.80 -1.60 -11.75
C ASP A 839 51.23 -1.09 -11.76
N ALA A 840 52.16 -1.94 -12.22
CA ALA A 840 53.55 -1.59 -12.32
C ALA A 840 54.23 -2.52 -13.32
N TYR A 841 55.34 -2.09 -13.92
CA TYR A 841 56.30 -3.07 -14.43
C TYR A 841 57.56 -3.08 -13.58
N ILE A 842 58.28 -4.20 -13.63
CA ILE A 842 59.52 -4.43 -12.89
C ILE A 842 60.62 -4.83 -13.85
N ARG A 843 61.88 -4.54 -13.50
CA ARG A 843 63.03 -4.80 -14.37
C ARG A 843 64.20 -5.39 -13.60
N GLY A 844 64.71 -6.52 -14.05
CA GLY A 844 65.88 -7.18 -13.46
C GLY A 844 67.23 -6.55 -13.83
N GLY A 845 68.31 -7.18 -13.37
CA GLY A 845 69.67 -6.71 -13.61
C GLY A 845 70.03 -5.46 -12.79
N THR A 846 70.68 -4.47 -13.40
CA THR A 846 71.10 -3.22 -12.74
C THR A 846 69.93 -2.36 -12.24
N TYR A 847 68.70 -2.65 -12.68
CA TYR A 847 67.47 -1.93 -12.29
C TYR A 847 66.64 -2.66 -11.24
N ALA A 848 67.19 -3.73 -10.64
CA ALA A 848 66.40 -4.64 -9.81
C ALA A 848 65.77 -4.01 -8.56
N SER A 849 66.30 -2.86 -8.12
CA SER A 849 65.78 -2.07 -6.99
C SER A 849 65.02 -0.81 -7.40
N THR A 850 64.73 -0.61 -8.68
CA THR A 850 63.98 0.55 -9.20
C THR A 850 62.49 0.19 -9.35
N ALA A 851 61.60 1.07 -8.86
CA ALA A 851 60.15 0.95 -9.02
C ALA A 851 59.67 1.75 -10.24
N TYR A 852 58.63 1.26 -10.93
CA TYR A 852 58.07 1.90 -12.13
C TYR A 852 56.53 2.01 -12.08
N GLY A 853 55.91 1.94 -10.90
CA GLY A 853 54.45 1.93 -10.76
C GLY A 853 53.73 3.24 -11.07
N SER A 854 54.45 4.33 -11.35
CA SER A 854 53.82 5.62 -11.76
C SER A 854 53.87 5.88 -13.27
N ASN A 855 54.35 4.91 -14.06
CA ASN A 855 54.43 5.05 -15.50
C ASN A 855 53.06 4.80 -16.13
N SER A 856 52.74 5.52 -17.22
CA SER A 856 51.52 5.29 -18.00
C SER A 856 51.54 4.01 -18.86
N TYR A 857 52.62 3.24 -18.80
CA TYR A 857 52.84 2.04 -19.61
C TYR A 857 53.61 0.98 -18.80
N ALA A 858 53.27 -0.30 -19.03
CA ALA A 858 53.88 -1.45 -18.40
C ALA A 858 54.55 -2.35 -19.44
N VAL A 859 55.89 -2.34 -19.48
CA VAL A 859 56.68 -3.07 -20.48
C VAL A 859 56.93 -4.51 -20.06
N VAL A 860 56.80 -5.44 -21.00
CA VAL A 860 57.06 -6.88 -20.81
C VAL A 860 58.03 -7.39 -21.88
N ALA A 861 59.12 -8.06 -21.48
CA ALA A 861 60.14 -8.61 -22.37
C ALA A 861 61.09 -9.57 -21.65
N LYS A 862 61.56 -10.63 -22.33
CA LYS A 862 62.50 -11.60 -21.75
C LYS A 862 63.93 -11.06 -21.65
N ALA A 863 64.53 -10.62 -22.76
CA ALA A 863 65.94 -10.22 -22.81
C ALA A 863 66.28 -9.03 -21.89
N SER A 864 65.35 -8.08 -21.73
CA SER A 864 65.52 -6.93 -20.84
C SER A 864 65.02 -7.17 -19.40
N LEU A 865 64.64 -8.42 -19.08
CA LEU A 865 64.14 -8.87 -17.78
C LEU A 865 62.96 -8.03 -17.27
N ARG A 866 61.93 -7.83 -18.10
CA ARG A 866 60.78 -6.98 -17.77
C ARG A 866 59.47 -7.77 -17.65
N LYS A 867 58.71 -7.51 -16.59
CA LYS A 867 57.38 -8.11 -16.32
C LYS A 867 56.41 -7.02 -15.87
N ALA A 868 55.13 -7.20 -16.15
CA ALA A 868 54.06 -6.30 -15.69
C ALA A 868 53.23 -6.97 -14.60
N LEU A 869 52.77 -6.18 -13.62
CA LEU A 869 51.90 -6.59 -12.54
C LEU A 869 50.64 -5.73 -12.58
N PHE A 870 49.48 -6.35 -12.36
CA PHE A 870 48.18 -5.67 -12.32
C PHE A 870 47.37 -6.21 -11.14
N GLN A 871 46.75 -5.35 -10.34
CA GLN A 871 45.82 -5.73 -9.28
C GLN A 871 44.44 -5.14 -9.55
N PHE A 872 43.39 -5.90 -9.24
CA PHE A 872 41.99 -5.51 -9.41
C PHE A 872 41.20 -5.75 -8.13
N SER A 873 40.11 -4.98 -7.95
CA SER A 873 39.17 -5.14 -6.83
C SER A 873 37.86 -5.78 -7.29
N LEU A 874 37.34 -6.66 -6.43
CA LEU A 874 36.02 -7.28 -6.50
C LEU A 874 35.00 -6.60 -5.56
N SER A 875 35.28 -5.39 -5.06
CA SER A 875 34.37 -4.67 -4.15
C SER A 875 33.00 -4.37 -4.78
N ASN A 876 32.93 -4.29 -6.12
CA ASN A 876 31.71 -3.97 -6.86
C ASN A 876 30.79 -5.19 -7.10
N VAL A 877 31.25 -6.39 -6.74
CA VAL A 877 30.41 -7.60 -6.72
C VAL A 877 29.72 -7.64 -5.35
N PRO A 878 28.39 -7.81 -5.24
CA PRO A 878 27.70 -7.90 -3.95
C PRO A 878 28.08 -9.14 -3.13
N ASP A 879 27.92 -9.08 -1.81
CA ASP A 879 28.13 -10.24 -0.95
C ASP A 879 27.13 -11.36 -1.23
N GLY A 880 27.60 -12.61 -1.17
CA GLY A 880 26.82 -13.81 -1.49
C GLY A 880 26.54 -14.01 -2.99
N ALA A 881 27.01 -13.11 -3.87
CA ALA A 881 26.86 -13.28 -5.30
C ALA A 881 27.68 -14.48 -5.82
N THR A 882 27.12 -15.19 -6.80
CA THR A 882 27.83 -16.28 -7.48
C THR A 882 28.47 -15.73 -8.75
N ILE A 883 29.80 -15.65 -8.79
CA ILE A 883 30.54 -15.26 -10.00
C ILE A 883 30.32 -16.33 -11.07
N LYS A 884 29.86 -15.90 -12.25
CA LYS A 884 29.65 -16.74 -13.44
C LYS A 884 30.82 -16.63 -14.42
N SER A 885 31.41 -15.45 -14.54
CA SER A 885 32.66 -15.24 -15.30
C SER A 885 33.41 -14.05 -14.75
N ALA A 886 34.74 -14.11 -14.73
CA ALA A 886 35.61 -12.95 -14.46
C ALA A 886 36.76 -12.92 -15.46
N GLN A 887 36.92 -11.80 -16.15
CA GLN A 887 37.89 -11.65 -17.25
C GLN A 887 38.72 -10.40 -17.02
N VAL A 888 40.05 -10.54 -17.02
CA VAL A 888 40.95 -9.40 -17.10
C VAL A 888 41.24 -9.08 -18.55
N VAL A 889 40.96 -7.85 -18.94
CA VAL A 889 41.19 -7.33 -20.29
C VAL A 889 42.42 -6.44 -20.27
N LEU A 890 43.43 -6.82 -21.06
CA LEU A 890 44.66 -6.05 -21.26
C LEU A 890 44.77 -5.66 -22.73
N THR A 891 45.13 -4.41 -23.01
CA THR A 891 45.30 -3.91 -24.38
C THR A 891 46.72 -3.40 -24.58
N PRO A 892 47.52 -4.00 -25.49
CA PRO A 892 48.85 -3.49 -25.79
C PRO A 892 48.79 -2.10 -26.44
N ASP A 893 49.56 -1.14 -25.91
CA ASP A 893 49.72 0.17 -26.52
C ASP A 893 50.87 0.19 -27.55
N THR A 894 51.90 -0.64 -27.34
CA THR A 894 53.07 -0.75 -28.22
C THR A 894 53.53 -2.20 -28.36
N VAL A 895 53.96 -2.60 -29.57
CA VAL A 895 54.56 -3.91 -29.85
C VAL A 895 55.79 -3.70 -30.74
N SER A 896 56.97 -4.16 -30.31
CA SER A 896 58.25 -3.81 -30.93
C SER A 896 58.77 -4.83 -31.97
N GLY A 897 58.02 -5.89 -32.27
CA GLY A 897 58.44 -6.96 -33.16
C GLY A 897 57.33 -8.00 -33.41
N THR A 898 57.61 -8.98 -34.27
CA THR A 898 56.66 -10.07 -34.61
C THR A 898 56.95 -11.34 -33.81
N GLY A 899 55.94 -12.18 -33.58
CA GLY A 899 56.13 -13.47 -32.90
C GLY A 899 56.39 -13.37 -31.38
N ILE A 900 55.89 -12.31 -30.75
CA ILE A 900 55.94 -12.15 -29.29
C ILE A 900 54.94 -13.14 -28.65
N THR A 901 55.35 -13.81 -27.58
CA THR A 901 54.47 -14.68 -26.79
C THR A 901 54.50 -14.25 -25.32
N HIS A 902 53.38 -13.73 -24.84
CA HIS A 902 53.19 -13.37 -23.43
C HIS A 902 52.42 -14.45 -22.69
N ARG A 903 52.58 -14.45 -21.37
CA ARG A 903 51.90 -15.37 -20.45
C ARG A 903 51.43 -14.62 -19.22
N ALA A 904 50.28 -15.01 -18.70
CA ALA A 904 49.73 -14.44 -17.46
C ALA A 904 49.71 -15.47 -16.33
N PHE A 905 50.03 -15.03 -15.12
CA PHE A 905 50.02 -15.84 -13.90
C PHE A 905 49.29 -15.09 -12.79
N LEU A 906 48.63 -15.80 -11.89
CA LEU A 906 48.17 -15.20 -10.63
C LEU A 906 49.36 -15.04 -9.68
N LEU A 907 49.41 -13.92 -8.96
CA LEU A 907 50.40 -13.72 -7.89
C LEU A 907 49.94 -14.40 -6.58
N ALA A 908 50.90 -14.89 -5.80
CA ALA A 908 50.66 -15.54 -4.52
C ALA A 908 50.27 -14.57 -3.39
N SER A 909 50.45 -13.26 -3.59
CA SER A 909 50.08 -12.21 -2.62
C SER A 909 49.52 -10.97 -3.31
N ASN A 910 48.50 -10.38 -2.68
CA ASN A 910 47.91 -9.09 -3.04
C ASN A 910 48.49 -7.91 -2.24
N SER A 911 49.51 -8.12 -1.41
CA SER A 911 50.06 -7.12 -0.47
C SER A 911 51.09 -6.15 -1.08
N TRP A 912 51.33 -6.21 -2.39
CA TRP A 912 52.32 -5.36 -3.05
C TRP A 912 51.77 -3.95 -3.31
N THR A 913 52.68 -2.99 -3.53
CA THR A 913 52.36 -1.58 -3.83
C THR A 913 53.08 -1.14 -5.10
N GLU A 914 52.77 0.04 -5.64
CA GLU A 914 53.45 0.58 -6.85
C GLU A 914 54.94 0.86 -6.68
N SER A 915 55.44 0.81 -5.46
CA SER A 915 56.89 0.79 -5.16
C SER A 915 57.52 -0.59 -5.34
N VAL A 916 56.80 -1.57 -5.90
CA VAL A 916 57.31 -2.91 -6.19
C VAL A 916 58.50 -2.83 -7.16
N THR A 917 59.52 -3.63 -6.86
CA THR A 917 60.76 -3.73 -7.63
C THR A 917 60.95 -5.19 -8.06
N TRP A 918 61.95 -5.47 -8.89
CA TRP A 918 62.28 -6.85 -9.23
C TRP A 918 62.61 -7.70 -7.99
N ASN A 919 63.31 -7.11 -7.02
CA ASN A 919 63.72 -7.78 -5.78
C ASN A 919 62.58 -7.98 -4.77
N THR A 920 61.49 -7.21 -4.90
CA THR A 920 60.35 -7.25 -3.97
C THR A 920 59.06 -7.77 -4.61
N GLN A 921 59.12 -8.26 -5.86
CA GLN A 921 57.95 -8.78 -6.57
C GLN A 921 57.36 -10.01 -5.84
N PRO A 922 56.04 -10.12 -5.73
CA PRO A 922 55.41 -11.36 -5.29
C PRO A 922 55.73 -12.51 -6.26
N ALA A 923 55.86 -13.72 -5.74
CA ALA A 923 55.99 -14.91 -6.57
C ALA A 923 54.67 -15.21 -7.30
N ALA A 924 54.76 -15.84 -8.48
CA ALA A 924 53.60 -16.46 -9.11
C ALA A 924 53.09 -17.61 -8.22
N SER A 925 51.77 -17.75 -8.12
CA SER A 925 51.11 -18.80 -7.35
C SER A 925 51.25 -20.20 -7.97
N SER A 926 51.61 -20.29 -9.25
CA SER A 926 51.80 -21.53 -10.01
C SER A 926 52.87 -21.35 -11.08
N THR A 927 53.46 -22.47 -11.51
CA THR A 927 54.39 -22.53 -12.66
C THR A 927 53.65 -22.66 -14.00
N THR A 928 52.34 -22.94 -13.99
CA THR A 928 51.49 -23.01 -15.19
C THR A 928 50.79 -21.68 -15.41
N PRO A 929 50.89 -21.07 -16.62
CA PRO A 929 50.20 -19.81 -16.90
C PRO A 929 48.69 -20.01 -17.03
N LEU A 930 47.91 -18.98 -16.70
CA LEU A 930 46.48 -18.92 -16.95
C LEU A 930 46.17 -19.00 -18.45
N THR A 931 46.97 -18.28 -19.24
CA THR A 931 46.84 -18.25 -20.70
C THR A 931 48.15 -17.75 -21.32
N THR A 932 48.28 -18.00 -22.63
CA THR A 932 49.37 -17.49 -23.47
C THR A 932 48.79 -16.84 -24.72
N TRP A 933 49.38 -15.74 -25.19
CA TRP A 933 48.89 -15.00 -26.36
C TRP A 933 50.01 -14.25 -27.07
N THR A 934 49.72 -13.82 -28.31
CA THR A 934 50.57 -12.91 -29.08
C THR A 934 50.00 -11.49 -29.01
N PRO A 935 50.70 -10.52 -28.38
CA PRO A 935 50.21 -9.15 -28.30
C PRO A 935 50.21 -8.47 -29.66
N ALA A 936 49.15 -7.72 -29.94
CA ALA A 936 49.02 -6.83 -31.10
C ALA A 936 48.50 -5.47 -30.64
N VAL A 937 49.04 -4.38 -31.19
CA VAL A 937 48.68 -3.01 -30.79
C VAL A 937 47.18 -2.80 -30.95
N GLY A 938 46.54 -2.29 -29.89
CA GLY A 938 45.10 -2.01 -29.86
C GLY A 938 44.17 -3.23 -29.85
N THR A 939 44.73 -4.45 -29.86
CA THR A 939 43.93 -5.68 -29.80
C THR A 939 43.91 -6.20 -28.37
N ALA A 940 42.74 -6.13 -27.73
CA ALA A 940 42.56 -6.59 -26.36
C ALA A 940 42.72 -8.12 -26.24
N VAL A 941 43.32 -8.58 -25.15
CA VAL A 941 43.31 -9.97 -24.72
C VAL A 941 42.43 -10.11 -23.47
N SER A 942 41.59 -11.15 -23.44
CA SER A 942 40.82 -11.52 -22.25
C SER A 942 41.48 -12.72 -21.57
N ILE A 943 41.78 -12.56 -20.28
CA ILE A 943 42.40 -13.57 -19.43
C ILE A 943 41.34 -14.04 -18.44
N ASP A 944 40.97 -15.32 -18.53
CA ASP A 944 40.00 -15.91 -17.62
C ASP A 944 40.59 -16.05 -16.22
N VAL A 945 39.97 -15.34 -15.28
CA VAL A 945 40.32 -15.36 -13.86
C VAL A 945 39.13 -15.79 -13.00
N THR A 946 38.12 -16.45 -13.59
CA THR A 946 36.85 -16.80 -12.93
C THR A 946 37.05 -17.57 -11.63
N SER A 947 37.86 -18.64 -11.65
CA SER A 947 38.14 -19.43 -10.44
C SER A 947 38.87 -18.62 -9.37
N ALA A 948 39.80 -17.76 -9.78
CA ALA A 948 40.58 -16.93 -8.86
C ALA A 948 39.73 -15.80 -8.25
N ALA A 949 38.87 -15.17 -9.04
CA ALA A 949 37.92 -14.19 -8.56
C ALA A 949 36.89 -14.82 -7.60
N THR A 950 36.43 -16.03 -7.90
CA THR A 950 35.53 -16.80 -7.03
C THR A 950 36.18 -17.15 -5.69
N ALA A 951 37.48 -17.49 -5.67
CA ALA A 951 38.20 -17.72 -4.43
C ALA A 951 38.45 -16.40 -3.66
N ALA A 952 38.78 -15.32 -4.37
CA ALA A 952 39.13 -14.04 -3.75
C ALA A 952 37.92 -13.32 -3.13
N ILE A 953 36.70 -13.55 -3.64
CA ILE A 953 35.48 -12.86 -3.17
C ILE A 953 35.20 -13.08 -1.68
N SER A 954 35.58 -14.24 -1.13
CA SER A 954 35.41 -14.62 0.27
C SER A 954 36.65 -14.41 1.14
N VAL A 955 37.72 -13.81 0.61
CA VAL A 955 38.99 -13.63 1.32
C VAL A 955 39.32 -12.14 1.49
N ASP A 956 39.94 -11.51 0.49
CA ASP A 956 40.39 -10.11 0.52
C ASP A 956 39.80 -9.26 -0.60
N ARG A 957 39.00 -9.87 -1.48
CA ARG A 957 38.37 -9.25 -2.66
C ARG A 957 39.36 -8.60 -3.61
N LYS A 958 40.59 -9.09 -3.66
CA LYS A 958 41.65 -8.61 -4.54
C LYS A 958 42.18 -9.72 -5.43
N LEU A 959 42.57 -9.36 -6.64
CA LEU A 959 43.17 -10.27 -7.59
C LEU A 959 44.38 -9.62 -8.24
N SER A 960 45.55 -10.25 -8.15
CA SER A 960 46.77 -9.75 -8.78
C SER A 960 47.31 -10.71 -9.83
N LEU A 961 47.73 -10.15 -10.96
CA LEU A 961 48.29 -10.84 -12.11
C LEU A 961 49.72 -10.39 -12.37
N LEU A 962 50.53 -11.31 -12.87
CA LEU A 962 51.85 -11.06 -13.43
C LEU A 962 51.86 -11.49 -14.89
N VAL A 963 52.35 -10.62 -15.76
CA VAL A 963 52.55 -10.87 -17.19
C VAL A 963 54.04 -10.91 -17.49
N ASP A 964 54.50 -12.02 -18.05
CA ASP A 964 55.87 -12.17 -18.56
C ASP A 964 55.88 -12.53 -20.05
N SER A 965 57.09 -12.59 -20.64
CA SER A 965 57.29 -12.90 -22.05
C SER A 965 58.26 -14.06 -22.22
N LEU A 966 57.98 -14.91 -23.20
CA LEU A 966 58.90 -15.93 -23.71
C LEU A 966 59.85 -15.39 -24.80
N SER A 967 59.56 -14.20 -25.32
CA SER A 967 60.26 -13.58 -26.44
C SER A 967 61.16 -12.42 -25.99
N ASP A 968 62.25 -12.21 -26.73
CA ASP A 968 63.28 -11.23 -26.38
C ASP A 968 62.88 -9.78 -26.71
N THR A 969 62.01 -9.58 -27.69
CA THR A 969 61.40 -8.28 -28.03
C THR A 969 60.32 -7.88 -27.02
N TYR A 970 59.90 -6.61 -27.02
CA TYR A 970 58.98 -6.08 -26.01
C TYR A 970 57.60 -5.74 -26.57
N ALA A 971 56.59 -5.84 -25.70
CA ALA A 971 55.32 -5.13 -25.84
C ALA A 971 55.01 -4.40 -24.52
N SER A 972 54.27 -3.31 -24.60
CA SER A 972 53.76 -2.60 -23.44
C SER A 972 52.24 -2.58 -23.40
N TYR A 973 51.71 -2.51 -22.19
CA TYR A 973 50.29 -2.35 -21.91
C TYR A 973 50.06 -1.01 -21.25
N ALA A 974 48.93 -0.38 -21.52
CA ALA A 974 48.50 0.78 -20.76
C ALA A 974 48.37 0.43 -19.25
N THR A 975 48.63 1.41 -18.40
CA THR A 975 48.36 1.35 -16.96
C THR A 975 47.18 2.25 -16.60
N ARG A 976 46.78 2.31 -15.33
CA ARG A 976 45.72 3.20 -14.86
C ARG A 976 46.05 4.69 -15.08
N GLU A 977 47.32 5.07 -15.17
CA GLU A 977 47.80 6.43 -15.50
C GLU A 977 47.70 6.75 -17.00
N TYR A 978 47.41 5.78 -17.87
CA TYR A 978 47.35 6.02 -19.31
C TYR A 978 46.17 6.92 -19.68
N THR A 979 46.47 8.08 -20.28
CA THR A 979 45.48 9.09 -20.64
C THR A 979 45.23 9.21 -22.15
N ALA A 980 46.12 8.70 -22.99
CA ALA A 980 46.00 8.83 -24.45
C ALA A 980 44.80 8.06 -25.02
N ASN A 981 44.45 6.91 -24.44
CA ASN A 981 43.19 6.22 -24.69
C ASN A 981 42.77 5.44 -23.44
N THR A 982 41.82 5.96 -22.69
CA THR A 982 41.37 5.35 -21.43
C THR A 982 40.71 3.97 -21.63
N ALA A 983 40.25 3.64 -22.84
CA ALA A 983 39.74 2.31 -23.17
C ALA A 983 40.83 1.22 -23.18
N TYR A 984 42.11 1.60 -23.24
CA TYR A 984 43.22 0.63 -23.21
C TYR A 984 43.60 0.23 -21.79
N ARG A 985 43.08 0.93 -20.77
CA ARG A 985 43.40 0.68 -19.37
C ARG A 985 43.03 -0.77 -18.99
N PRO A 986 43.84 -1.42 -18.16
CA PRO A 986 43.54 -2.75 -17.66
C PRO A 986 42.18 -2.74 -16.95
N THR A 987 41.32 -3.68 -17.30
CA THR A 987 39.98 -3.81 -16.70
C THR A 987 39.69 -5.23 -16.27
N LEU A 988 38.99 -5.38 -15.15
CA LEU A 988 38.37 -6.63 -14.72
C LEU A 988 36.87 -6.52 -14.96
N VAL A 989 36.32 -7.43 -15.76
CA VAL A 989 34.88 -7.56 -16.01
C VAL A 989 34.39 -8.80 -15.29
N VAL A 990 33.43 -8.63 -14.37
CA VAL A 990 32.84 -9.73 -13.59
C VAL A 990 31.35 -9.82 -13.88
N THR A 991 30.92 -10.96 -14.37
CA THR A 991 29.50 -11.34 -14.48
C THR A 991 29.15 -12.25 -13.32
N TYR A 992 28.08 -11.95 -12.61
CA TYR A 992 27.63 -12.70 -11.44
C TYR A 992 26.11 -12.84 -11.42
N THR A 993 25.64 -13.85 -10.73
CA THR A 993 24.24 -13.95 -10.30
C THR A 993 24.14 -13.40 -8.89
N PRO A 994 23.25 -12.42 -8.60
CA PRO A 994 23.04 -11.92 -7.24
C PRO A 994 22.68 -13.05 -6.28
N ALA A 995 23.04 -12.90 -5.00
CA ALA A 995 22.64 -13.85 -3.97
C ALA A 995 21.11 -14.02 -3.98
N SER A 996 20.63 -15.26 -4.14
CA SER A 996 19.24 -15.55 -3.82
C SER A 996 19.09 -15.52 -2.30
N SER A 997 18.10 -14.79 -1.79
CA SER A 997 17.81 -14.75 -0.36
C SER A 997 17.17 -16.07 0.10
N THR A 998 17.95 -17.14 0.10
CA THR A 998 17.54 -18.45 0.60
C THR A 998 18.21 -18.67 1.96
N THR A 999 17.44 -18.50 3.02
CA THR A 999 17.68 -19.26 4.26
C THR A 999 17.70 -20.75 3.93
N ALA A 1000 18.63 -21.50 4.50
CA ALA A 1000 18.79 -22.95 4.32
C ALA A 1000 17.44 -23.68 4.33
N SER A 1001 17.23 -24.53 3.34
CA SER A 1001 16.07 -25.41 3.22
C SER A 1001 16.21 -26.61 4.15
N VAL A 1002 15.12 -27.10 4.71
CA VAL A 1002 15.13 -28.24 5.63
C VAL A 1002 14.28 -29.36 5.02
N ILE A 1003 14.88 -30.52 4.75
CA ILE A 1003 14.23 -31.69 4.16
C ILE A 1003 13.90 -32.70 5.26
N ASP A 1004 12.64 -33.17 5.36
CA ASP A 1004 12.27 -34.26 6.26
C ASP A 1004 12.87 -35.59 5.76
N ALA A 1005 13.90 -36.07 6.44
CA ALA A 1005 14.59 -37.33 6.18
C ALA A 1005 14.07 -38.49 7.05
N THR A 1006 12.98 -38.29 7.81
CA THR A 1006 12.43 -39.31 8.74
C THR A 1006 12.08 -40.59 8.00
N ALA A 1007 11.50 -40.49 6.81
CA ALA A 1007 11.15 -41.64 6.00
C ALA A 1007 12.37 -42.44 5.51
N SER A 1008 13.57 -41.84 5.54
CA SER A 1008 14.84 -42.44 5.09
C SER A 1008 15.60 -43.17 6.19
N VAL A 1009 15.10 -43.13 7.42
CA VAL A 1009 15.76 -43.76 8.58
C VAL A 1009 14.83 -44.73 9.32
N LYS A 1010 15.43 -45.70 10.01
CA LYS A 1010 14.79 -46.44 11.10
C LYS A 1010 15.14 -45.73 12.40
N ILE A 1011 14.14 -45.47 13.24
CA ILE A 1011 14.29 -44.78 14.52
C ILE A 1011 14.09 -45.77 15.66
N ALA A 1012 14.99 -45.78 16.64
CA ALA A 1012 14.86 -46.58 17.87
C ALA A 1012 15.11 -45.69 19.10
N GLN A 1013 14.23 -45.76 20.09
CA GLN A 1013 14.31 -44.99 21.34
C GLN A 1013 14.64 -45.92 22.51
N SER A 1014 15.51 -45.49 23.43
CA SER A 1014 15.72 -46.19 24.70
C SER A 1014 14.62 -45.87 25.71
N GLY A 1015 14.52 -46.67 26.77
CA GLY A 1015 13.82 -46.24 27.98
C GLY A 1015 14.47 -45.00 28.61
N LEU A 1016 13.69 -44.26 29.40
CA LEU A 1016 14.18 -43.09 30.15
C LEU A 1016 14.54 -43.50 31.59
N THR A 1017 15.72 -43.08 32.04
CA THR A 1017 16.19 -43.27 33.42
C THR A 1017 16.29 -41.92 34.13
N LEU A 1018 15.66 -41.79 35.29
CA LEU A 1018 15.73 -40.58 36.12
C LEU A 1018 17.07 -40.51 36.87
N ASP A 1019 17.86 -39.47 36.60
CA ASP A 1019 19.01 -39.10 37.39
C ASP A 1019 18.56 -38.28 38.61
N ARG A 1020 18.62 -38.88 39.80
CA ARG A 1020 18.14 -38.27 41.04
C ARG A 1020 18.96 -37.06 41.50
N ALA A 1021 20.21 -36.93 41.06
CA ALA A 1021 21.06 -35.79 41.43
C ALA A 1021 20.71 -34.55 40.60
N THR A 1022 20.42 -34.73 39.30
CA THR A 1022 20.10 -33.63 38.37
C THR A 1022 18.60 -33.42 38.16
N GLN A 1023 17.75 -34.32 38.67
CA GLN A 1023 16.31 -34.39 38.42
C GLN A 1023 15.95 -34.47 36.93
N GLN A 1024 16.88 -34.92 36.08
CA GLN A 1024 16.67 -35.07 34.65
C GLN A 1024 16.39 -36.52 34.27
N SER A 1025 15.44 -36.73 33.36
CA SER A 1025 15.22 -38.05 32.73
C SER A 1025 16.09 -38.17 31.49
N LYS A 1026 16.97 -39.19 31.43
CA LYS A 1026 17.94 -39.38 30.33
C LYS A 1026 17.59 -40.62 29.51
N GLY A 1027 17.77 -40.53 28.20
CA GLY A 1027 17.64 -41.63 27.25
C GLY A 1027 18.44 -41.38 25.98
N THR A 1028 18.27 -42.23 24.97
CA THR A 1028 18.92 -42.10 23.67
C THR A 1028 17.94 -42.36 22.53
N VAL A 1029 18.23 -41.78 21.37
CA VAL A 1029 17.55 -42.06 20.10
C VAL A 1029 18.59 -42.40 19.05
N SER A 1030 18.39 -43.53 18.37
CA SER A 1030 19.24 -44.01 17.28
C SER A 1030 18.54 -43.87 15.93
N PHE A 1031 19.25 -43.36 14.95
CA PHE A 1031 18.83 -43.23 13.55
C PHE A 1031 19.69 -44.11 12.67
N THR A 1032 19.10 -45.08 11.99
CA THR A 1032 19.79 -45.95 11.02
C THR A 1032 19.32 -45.60 9.61
N ASN A 1033 20.22 -45.19 8.71
CA ASN A 1033 19.87 -44.94 7.32
C ASN A 1033 19.45 -46.26 6.63
N LYS A 1034 18.21 -46.33 6.15
CA LYS A 1034 17.67 -47.53 5.47
C LYS A 1034 17.62 -47.39 3.94
N THR A 1035 18.10 -46.27 3.40
CA THR A 1035 18.16 -46.02 1.96
C THR A 1035 19.48 -46.50 1.35
N ALA A 1036 19.52 -46.64 0.03
CA ALA A 1036 20.74 -46.98 -0.72
C ALA A 1036 21.68 -45.78 -0.93
N ALA A 1037 21.29 -44.56 -0.52
CA ALA A 1037 22.06 -43.33 -0.68
C ALA A 1037 22.51 -42.77 0.68
N SER A 1038 23.67 -42.11 0.72
CA SER A 1038 24.10 -41.38 1.91
C SER A 1038 23.23 -40.14 2.12
N LEU A 1039 22.85 -39.86 3.36
CA LEU A 1039 22.25 -38.58 3.74
C LEU A 1039 23.40 -37.58 3.93
N ASN A 1040 23.62 -36.69 2.95
CA ASN A 1040 24.79 -35.80 2.86
C ASN A 1040 24.46 -34.34 3.21
N ALA A 1041 24.04 -34.06 4.44
CA ALA A 1041 23.71 -32.72 4.93
C ALA A 1041 23.71 -32.72 6.47
N PRO A 1042 23.98 -31.59 7.15
CA PRO A 1042 23.83 -31.51 8.59
C PRO A 1042 22.46 -32.03 9.03
N LEU A 1043 22.48 -33.05 9.88
CA LEU A 1043 21.28 -33.76 10.32
C LEU A 1043 20.80 -33.21 11.66
N VAL A 1044 19.49 -32.97 11.74
CA VAL A 1044 18.83 -32.40 12.91
C VAL A 1044 17.72 -33.32 13.35
N PHE A 1045 17.82 -33.84 14.57
CA PHE A 1045 16.76 -34.59 15.23
C PHE A 1045 15.80 -33.61 15.91
N ARG A 1046 14.53 -33.64 15.52
CA ARG A 1046 13.46 -32.81 16.10
C ARG A 1046 12.47 -33.67 16.90
N LEU A 1047 12.07 -33.17 18.06
CA LEU A 1047 11.13 -33.85 18.96
C LEU A 1047 9.76 -33.18 18.87
N ASP A 1048 8.94 -33.60 17.91
CA ASP A 1048 7.60 -33.03 17.68
C ASP A 1048 6.65 -33.47 18.79
N ALA A 1049 5.67 -32.62 19.13
CA ALA A 1049 4.66 -32.91 20.16
C ALA A 1049 5.25 -33.36 21.51
N LEU A 1050 6.36 -32.73 21.95
CA LEU A 1050 6.91 -32.97 23.27
C LEU A 1050 5.88 -32.62 24.34
N SER A 1051 5.65 -33.55 25.29
CA SER A 1051 4.66 -33.37 26.36
C SER A 1051 4.74 -32.00 27.04
N SER A 1052 3.59 -31.34 27.21
CA SER A 1052 3.52 -30.01 27.84
C SER A 1052 4.13 -30.02 29.25
N GLY A 1053 4.94 -28.99 29.55
CA GLY A 1053 5.68 -28.89 30.81
C GLY A 1053 6.97 -29.73 30.88
N VAL A 1054 7.38 -30.37 29.77
CA VAL A 1054 8.66 -31.07 29.64
C VAL A 1054 9.59 -30.29 28.70
N THR A 1055 10.84 -30.05 29.12
CA THR A 1055 11.86 -29.36 28.32
C THR A 1055 13.00 -30.31 27.97
N LEU A 1056 13.45 -30.30 26.70
CA LEU A 1056 14.69 -30.97 26.32
C LEU A 1056 15.90 -30.14 26.75
N ALA A 1057 16.51 -30.52 27.87
CA ALA A 1057 17.57 -29.77 28.55
C ALA A 1057 18.87 -29.67 27.75
N ASN A 1058 19.12 -30.61 26.82
CA ASN A 1058 20.31 -30.62 25.97
C ASN A 1058 20.03 -30.19 24.52
N ALA A 1059 18.90 -29.55 24.25
CA ALA A 1059 18.56 -29.06 22.91
C ALA A 1059 19.68 -28.16 22.35
N THR A 1060 20.01 -28.33 21.07
CA THR A 1060 20.97 -27.50 20.33
C THR A 1060 20.28 -26.44 19.46
N GLY A 1061 18.95 -26.44 19.41
CA GLY A 1061 18.15 -25.48 18.65
C GLY A 1061 16.65 -25.75 18.76
N SER A 1062 15.87 -25.09 17.90
CA SER A 1062 14.43 -25.29 17.73
C SER A 1062 14.05 -25.12 16.26
N GLN A 1063 13.11 -25.93 15.77
CA GLN A 1063 12.53 -25.81 14.42
C GLN A 1063 11.02 -25.99 14.51
N SER A 1064 10.24 -25.08 13.92
CA SER A 1064 8.77 -25.12 13.96
C SER A 1064 8.20 -25.27 15.39
N GLY A 1065 8.85 -24.65 16.38
CA GLY A 1065 8.46 -24.72 17.79
C GLY A 1065 8.86 -26.00 18.54
N ALA A 1066 9.37 -27.02 17.84
CA ALA A 1066 9.85 -28.25 18.45
C ALA A 1066 11.36 -28.18 18.75
N PRO A 1067 11.82 -28.64 19.94
CA PRO A 1067 13.24 -28.63 20.28
C PRO A 1067 14.01 -29.61 19.40
N THR A 1068 15.24 -29.23 19.02
CA THR A 1068 16.10 -30.01 18.14
C THR A 1068 17.45 -30.36 18.77
N LEU A 1069 18.04 -31.46 18.31
CA LEU A 1069 19.41 -31.90 18.56
C LEU A 1069 20.15 -32.06 17.23
N THR A 1070 21.25 -31.34 17.07
CA THR A 1070 22.15 -31.47 15.92
C THR A 1070 22.96 -32.74 16.10
N LEU A 1071 22.94 -33.60 15.09
CA LEU A 1071 23.73 -34.82 15.10
C LEU A 1071 25.20 -34.47 14.90
N SER A 1072 26.08 -35.18 15.60
CA SER A 1072 27.53 -34.94 15.56
C SER A 1072 28.19 -35.28 14.23
N GLN A 1073 27.49 -36.00 13.34
CA GLN A 1073 27.96 -36.30 12.00
C GLN A 1073 27.06 -35.65 10.94
N PRO A 1074 27.63 -34.85 10.02
CA PRO A 1074 26.89 -34.19 8.95
C PRO A 1074 26.58 -35.12 7.78
N THR A 1075 26.97 -36.40 7.86
CA THR A 1075 26.64 -37.41 6.86
C THR A 1075 26.27 -38.74 7.53
N LEU A 1076 25.32 -39.48 6.94
CA LEU A 1076 24.94 -40.81 7.40
C LEU A 1076 24.90 -41.78 6.20
N ALA A 1077 25.91 -42.64 6.07
CA ALA A 1077 26.03 -43.62 4.99
C ALA A 1077 24.91 -44.69 5.02
N PRO A 1078 24.60 -45.36 3.89
CA PRO A 1078 23.65 -46.49 3.85
C PRO A 1078 23.95 -47.54 4.93
N GLY A 1079 22.94 -47.91 5.73
CA GLY A 1079 23.07 -48.87 6.82
C GLY A 1079 23.77 -48.37 8.08
N ALA A 1080 24.40 -47.18 8.07
CA ALA A 1080 25.05 -46.61 9.23
C ALA A 1080 24.03 -46.14 10.27
N THR A 1081 24.42 -46.23 11.55
CA THR A 1081 23.59 -45.81 12.70
C THR A 1081 24.31 -44.73 13.50
N ILE A 1082 23.56 -43.68 13.87
CA ILE A 1082 24.00 -42.64 14.79
C ILE A 1082 23.06 -42.56 15.99
N THR A 1083 23.62 -42.40 17.18
CA THR A 1083 22.88 -42.36 18.45
C THR A 1083 23.09 -41.02 19.13
N VAL A 1084 22.01 -40.37 19.55
CA VAL A 1084 22.00 -39.07 20.22
C VAL A 1084 21.38 -39.21 21.61
N ALA A 1085 21.98 -38.57 22.61
CA ALA A 1085 21.41 -38.52 23.96
C ALA A 1085 20.28 -37.49 24.07
N THR A 1086 19.24 -37.81 24.83
CA THR A 1086 18.13 -36.92 25.16
C THR A 1086 18.04 -36.76 26.68
N ASN A 1087 18.11 -35.52 27.16
CA ASN A 1087 18.00 -35.18 28.58
C ASN A 1087 16.78 -34.29 28.79
N PHE A 1088 15.82 -34.71 29.62
CA PHE A 1088 14.58 -33.97 29.85
C PHE A 1088 14.49 -33.41 31.26
N LEU A 1089 14.06 -32.15 31.37
CA LEU A 1089 13.55 -31.55 32.60
C LEU A 1089 12.03 -31.73 32.63
N ASN A 1090 11.52 -32.36 33.69
CA ASN A 1090 10.11 -32.69 33.83
C ASN A 1090 9.63 -32.37 35.27
N PRO A 1091 9.52 -31.07 35.62
CA PRO A 1091 9.20 -30.63 36.98
C PRO A 1091 7.83 -31.13 37.45
N ASN A 1092 6.89 -31.30 36.52
CA ASN A 1092 5.51 -31.72 36.81
C ASN A 1092 5.33 -33.24 36.80
N ARG A 1093 6.41 -34.02 36.57
CA ARG A 1093 6.41 -35.49 36.55
C ARG A 1093 5.35 -36.11 35.63
N VAL A 1094 5.05 -35.45 34.50
CA VAL A 1094 4.12 -35.96 33.49
C VAL A 1094 4.78 -37.04 32.61
N ALA A 1095 3.99 -37.86 31.90
CA ALA A 1095 4.57 -38.82 30.96
C ALA A 1095 5.33 -38.08 29.83
N ILE A 1096 6.60 -38.42 29.61
CA ILE A 1096 7.43 -37.81 28.56
C ILE A 1096 7.17 -38.57 27.25
N SER A 1097 6.54 -37.89 26.29
CA SER A 1097 6.25 -38.40 24.96
C SER A 1097 6.61 -37.35 23.91
N TYR A 1098 7.03 -37.79 22.72
CA TYR A 1098 7.29 -36.97 21.54
C TYR A 1098 7.36 -37.86 20.30
N VAL A 1099 7.14 -37.28 19.13
CA VAL A 1099 7.29 -37.90 17.82
C VAL A 1099 8.69 -37.57 17.28
N PRO A 1100 9.60 -38.55 17.13
CA PRO A 1100 10.93 -38.28 16.63
C PRO A 1100 10.95 -38.08 15.12
N LYS A 1101 11.56 -36.97 14.68
CA LYS A 1101 11.75 -36.62 13.26
C LYS A 1101 13.22 -36.35 12.97
N LEU A 1102 13.71 -36.74 11.79
CA LEU A 1102 15.06 -36.43 11.35
C LEU A 1102 14.99 -35.52 10.13
N PHE A 1103 15.73 -34.42 10.15
CA PHE A 1103 15.80 -33.45 9.06
C PHE A 1103 17.22 -33.28 8.55
N ALA A 1104 17.35 -32.98 7.26
CA ALA A 1104 18.60 -32.61 6.60
C ALA A 1104 18.53 -31.12 6.20
N THR A 1105 19.48 -30.30 6.66
CA THR A 1105 19.52 -28.86 6.31
C THR A 1105 20.40 -28.64 5.07
N GLN A 1106 19.83 -28.14 3.97
CA GLN A 1106 20.52 -27.80 2.71
C GLN A 1106 20.62 -26.30 2.50
#